data_AF-A0A919Z0W8-F1
#
_entry.id   AF-A0A919Z0W8-F1
#
_cell.length_a   1.000
_cell.length_b   1.000
_cell.length_c   1.000
_cell.angle_alpha   90.00
_cell.angle_beta   90.00
_cell.angle_gamma   90.00
#
_symmetry.space_group_name_H-M   'P 1'
#
loop_
_entity.id
_entity.type
_entity.pdbx_description
1 polymer ?
#
loop_
_entity_poly.entity_id
_entity_poly.type
_entity_poly.pdbx_seq_one_letter_code
_entity_poly.pdbx_strand_id
1 'polypeptide(L)'
;MRKLPMIMLMSLFLLMIPLVALAAVPNPSEPDVIVAAKTADGYNTFFPSMEQLPDGKLIVVYYSATAHQNTNGRIAMVESTDEGLTWTQPRIIIDTPEDDRDPSITLLSDGTLLLNWFKPDNGVNQVYVSRSTDEGLTWSAPVKVQTNLINAAVSSKMIELDTGELLLPIYGSYTSDQGVSRSVVVRSLDGGLTWNPSLEATMAEPVPLPQPNPFPAIGFVEPVMADLGGGHLISMHRTFSSSDNGIAWESESFDNGHTWTAAVRTTMYAHCSDLLVLSNGTVLHTWGDRKFDFSSGRAVVGRVLEPGTDWDDWEDALIYKSPGSTDMAYPSAVELSDGRIFIVFYDAHSSKGFIGGKYLNMEDVTVEKRTDRMDLLAMYNNGSLQIDTNMDYEEPDTPSRVHVKPTGAIDGVASLNYAAWGSVPIPPESYYYTLILPKTYNINAIGINLKPQAGRPESAVVEYKDGQGQWNSLFSYTDVVHEQGILDIHEFDPGLQVREVRVRITKVSGQAVLSEIALYGEPALAQIDLLSLYNNGQIQIDTDMTYTSGRVGVTGPLDGSLNYWDSATRNSSTPPPAYYTVELDAVRELGAIAINLKPREYAEDAIVSLSVDGTTWTPVISYTGARHNSDYLDIHHFDTVQPAKYVKVEITRSEGWPVLNELRLYEEY
;
A
#
# COMPACT_ATOMS: atom_id res chain seq x y z
N MET A 1 -2.77 71.39 -37.28
CA MET A 1 -2.20 70.36 -36.37
C MET A 1 -3.32 69.88 -35.46
N ARG A 2 -3.42 68.56 -35.28
CA ARG A 2 -4.62 67.78 -34.96
C ARG A 2 -5.20 68.05 -33.56
N LYS A 3 -6.53 68.08 -33.46
CA LYS A 3 -7.34 67.79 -32.26
C LYS A 3 -7.52 66.27 -32.13
N LEU A 4 -7.51 65.71 -30.92
CA LEU A 4 -8.48 64.73 -30.35
C LEU A 4 -8.04 64.32 -28.90
N PRO A 5 -8.91 63.72 -28.07
CA PRO A 5 -9.07 64.10 -26.66
C PRO A 5 -8.84 62.94 -25.65
N MET A 6 -8.96 63.32 -24.37
CA MET A 6 -9.14 62.51 -23.17
C MET A 6 -10.06 61.29 -23.38
N ILE A 7 -9.57 60.09 -23.09
CA ILE A 7 -10.35 58.85 -22.98
C ILE A 7 -10.24 58.32 -21.55
N MET A 8 -11.42 58.00 -21.03
CA MET A 8 -11.82 57.55 -19.71
C MET A 8 -11.17 56.22 -19.32
N LEU A 9 -10.57 56.13 -18.12
CA LEU A 9 -10.15 54.88 -17.50
C LEU A 9 -11.42 54.14 -17.02
N MET A 10 -11.74 52.99 -17.64
CA MET A 10 -12.79 52.09 -17.17
C MET A 10 -12.14 51.00 -16.32
N SER A 11 -12.37 51.03 -15.02
CA SER A 11 -11.94 50.02 -14.06
C SER A 11 -12.73 48.73 -14.28
N LEU A 12 -12.06 47.67 -14.74
CA LEU A 12 -12.63 46.31 -14.77
C LEU A 12 -12.24 45.61 -13.46
N PHE A 13 -13.16 45.56 -12.49
CA PHE A 13 -13.05 44.64 -11.36
C PHE A 13 -13.35 43.22 -11.90
N LEU A 14 -12.31 42.42 -12.15
CA LEU A 14 -12.48 40.97 -12.29
C LEU A 14 -12.77 40.42 -10.89
N LEU A 15 -13.98 39.89 -10.67
CA LEU A 15 -14.25 38.99 -9.56
C LEU A 15 -13.33 37.76 -9.73
N MET A 16 -12.33 37.61 -8.86
CA MET A 16 -11.67 36.33 -8.64
C MET A 16 -12.67 35.41 -7.94
N ILE A 17 -13.34 34.57 -8.72
CA ILE A 17 -13.98 33.38 -8.19
C ILE A 17 -12.83 32.41 -7.88
N PRO A 18 -12.67 31.91 -6.64
CA PRO A 18 -11.69 30.87 -6.37
C PRO A 18 -12.06 29.67 -7.23
N LEU A 19 -11.17 29.32 -8.16
CA LEU A 19 -11.29 28.08 -8.90
C LEU A 19 -11.07 26.97 -7.89
N VAL A 20 -12.15 26.37 -7.39
CA VAL A 20 -12.06 25.08 -6.71
C VAL A 20 -11.56 24.12 -7.79
N ALA A 21 -10.27 23.79 -7.74
CA ALA A 21 -9.70 22.77 -8.57
C ALA A 21 -10.47 21.47 -8.27
N LEU A 22 -11.24 20.99 -9.25
CA LEU A 22 -11.71 19.62 -9.22
C LEU A 22 -10.44 18.77 -9.12
N ALA A 23 -10.26 18.02 -8.03
CA ALA A 23 -9.20 17.04 -7.92
C ALA A 23 -9.26 16.14 -9.17
N ALA A 24 -8.26 16.25 -10.04
CA ALA A 24 -8.17 15.39 -11.21
C ALA A 24 -8.04 13.94 -10.72
N VAL A 25 -8.73 13.01 -11.37
CA VAL A 25 -8.51 11.59 -11.13
C VAL A 25 -7.02 11.32 -11.40
N PRO A 26 -6.25 10.76 -10.44
CA PRO A 26 -4.82 10.52 -10.62
C PRO A 26 -4.60 9.67 -11.87
N ASN A 27 -3.88 10.20 -12.87
CA ASN A 27 -3.44 9.42 -14.02
C ASN A 27 -2.07 8.84 -13.71
N PRO A 28 -1.93 7.51 -13.49
CA PRO A 28 -0.63 6.92 -13.21
C PRO A 28 0.25 6.83 -14.47
N SER A 29 -0.28 7.11 -15.66
CA SER A 29 0.48 6.97 -16.93
C SER A 29 1.18 8.26 -17.37
N GLU A 30 0.97 9.35 -16.65
CA GLU A 30 1.58 10.65 -16.90
C GLU A 30 2.11 11.23 -15.58
N PRO A 31 3.28 11.90 -15.60
CA PRO A 31 3.73 12.66 -14.45
C PRO A 31 2.83 13.89 -14.27
N ASP A 32 2.67 14.36 -13.04
CA ASP A 32 1.93 15.58 -12.75
C ASP A 32 2.73 16.81 -13.19
N VAL A 33 4.07 16.71 -13.15
CA VAL A 33 5.02 17.73 -13.59
C VAL A 33 6.25 17.11 -14.26
N ILE A 34 6.80 17.79 -15.25
CA ILE A 34 8.13 17.48 -15.80
C ILE A 34 9.16 18.37 -15.09
N VAL A 35 10.04 17.76 -14.31
CA VAL A 35 11.09 18.41 -13.52
C VAL A 35 12.27 18.78 -14.42
N ALA A 36 12.68 17.85 -15.26
CA ALA A 36 13.73 18.05 -16.26
C ALA A 36 13.44 17.17 -17.48
N ALA A 37 13.91 17.59 -18.66
CA ALA A 37 13.70 16.86 -19.90
C ALA A 37 15.01 16.68 -20.66
N LYS A 38 15.04 15.65 -21.51
CA LYS A 38 16.11 15.39 -22.47
C LYS A 38 16.39 16.63 -23.30
N THR A 39 17.67 16.96 -23.44
CA THR A 39 18.14 18.13 -24.15
C THR A 39 18.23 17.89 -25.66
N ALA A 40 18.22 18.97 -26.44
CA ALA A 40 18.27 18.90 -27.90
C ALA A 40 19.60 18.34 -28.44
N ASP A 41 20.70 18.47 -27.68
CA ASP A 41 22.01 17.88 -27.96
C ASP A 41 22.11 16.40 -27.53
N GLY A 42 21.00 15.80 -27.08
CA GLY A 42 20.86 14.35 -26.90
C GLY A 42 21.17 13.85 -25.49
N TYR A 43 21.46 14.72 -24.52
CA TYR A 43 21.60 14.31 -23.12
C TYR A 43 20.23 14.00 -22.53
N ASN A 44 20.08 12.78 -22.08
CA ASN A 44 18.93 12.29 -21.33
C ASN A 44 19.14 12.51 -19.81
N THR A 45 18.10 12.20 -19.02
CA THR A 45 18.05 12.44 -17.58
C THR A 45 17.82 11.12 -16.84
N PHE A 46 18.61 10.84 -15.80
CA PHE A 46 18.52 9.62 -15.01
C PHE A 46 18.80 9.87 -13.53
N PHE A 47 18.41 8.92 -12.68
CA PHE A 47 18.82 8.80 -11.28
C PHE A 47 18.66 10.11 -10.49
N PRO A 48 17.43 10.65 -10.37
CA PRO A 48 17.21 11.87 -9.63
C PRO A 48 17.35 11.65 -8.12
N SER A 49 17.75 12.70 -7.41
CA SER A 49 17.70 12.79 -5.96
C SER A 49 17.24 14.18 -5.57
N MET A 50 16.37 14.28 -4.57
CA MET A 50 15.69 15.52 -4.21
C MET A 50 15.83 15.88 -2.74
N GLU A 51 15.94 17.16 -2.42
CA GLU A 51 15.82 17.69 -1.05
C GLU A 51 14.90 18.91 -0.99
N GLN A 52 14.29 19.14 0.18
CA GLN A 52 13.55 20.35 0.50
C GLN A 52 14.34 21.20 1.49
N LEU A 53 14.60 22.46 1.14
CA LEU A 53 15.24 23.43 2.01
C LEU A 53 14.25 24.01 3.05
N PRO A 54 14.74 24.63 4.14
CA PRO A 54 13.87 25.15 5.21
C PRO A 54 12.88 26.24 4.77
N ASP A 55 13.15 26.93 3.64
CA ASP A 55 12.26 27.92 3.04
C ASP A 55 11.20 27.31 2.10
N GLY A 56 11.17 25.98 1.98
CA GLY A 56 10.27 25.22 1.11
C GLY A 56 10.80 25.02 -0.32
N LYS A 57 11.97 25.58 -0.67
CA LYS A 57 12.59 25.39 -1.98
C LYS A 57 12.97 23.92 -2.19
N LEU A 58 12.61 23.36 -3.33
CA LEU A 58 13.01 22.02 -3.73
C LEU A 58 14.27 22.10 -4.61
N ILE A 59 15.23 21.21 -4.36
CA ILE A 59 16.41 21.00 -5.21
C ILE A 59 16.38 19.57 -5.72
N VAL A 60 16.52 19.39 -7.03
CA VAL A 60 16.69 18.06 -7.65
C VAL A 60 18.03 18.03 -8.38
N VAL A 61 18.85 17.03 -8.06
CA VAL A 61 20.06 16.67 -8.82
C VAL A 61 19.80 15.42 -9.63
N TYR A 62 20.42 15.29 -10.80
CA TYR A 62 20.26 14.11 -11.64
C TYR A 62 21.47 13.89 -12.56
N TYR A 63 21.63 12.64 -12.99
CA TYR A 63 22.62 12.23 -13.97
C TYR A 63 22.18 12.66 -15.38
N SER A 64 22.99 13.49 -16.02
CA SER A 64 22.77 13.95 -17.39
C SER A 64 23.80 13.31 -18.33
N ALA A 65 23.34 12.43 -19.21
CA ALA A 65 24.22 11.71 -20.13
C ALA A 65 23.51 11.32 -21.42
N THR A 66 24.27 10.97 -22.44
CA THR A 66 23.69 10.55 -23.74
C THR A 66 23.12 9.13 -23.73
N ALA A 67 23.43 8.34 -22.70
CA ALA A 67 22.92 7.00 -22.47
C ALA A 67 22.93 6.68 -20.96
N HIS A 68 22.21 5.63 -20.56
CA HIS A 68 22.12 5.14 -19.17
C HIS A 68 23.49 4.98 -18.49
N GLN A 69 24.50 4.55 -19.25
CA GLN A 69 25.91 4.56 -18.86
C GLN A 69 26.74 4.98 -20.07
N ASN A 70 27.68 5.90 -19.90
CA ASN A 70 28.58 6.31 -20.98
C ASN A 70 29.94 6.74 -20.42
N THR A 71 30.62 7.68 -21.07
CA THR A 71 31.87 8.30 -20.61
C THR A 71 31.75 9.83 -20.57
N ASN A 72 30.52 10.36 -20.58
CA ASN A 72 30.23 11.77 -20.79
C ASN A 72 29.18 12.32 -19.81
N GLY A 73 28.91 11.56 -18.76
CA GLY A 73 27.94 11.83 -17.75
C GLY A 73 28.39 12.92 -16.81
N ARG A 74 27.45 13.82 -16.53
CA ARG A 74 27.62 15.02 -15.71
C ARG A 74 26.44 15.17 -14.77
N ILE A 75 26.61 15.92 -13.69
CA ILE A 75 25.55 16.13 -12.71
C ILE A 75 24.90 17.50 -12.97
N ALA A 76 23.60 17.47 -13.19
CA ALA A 76 22.78 18.66 -13.36
C ALA A 76 21.90 18.88 -12.12
N MET A 77 21.51 20.14 -11.92
CA MET A 77 20.65 20.58 -10.82
C MET A 77 19.56 21.50 -11.34
N VAL A 78 18.34 21.32 -10.82
CA VAL A 78 17.19 22.20 -11.01
C VAL A 78 16.55 22.52 -9.67
N GLU A 79 15.81 23.63 -9.62
CA GLU A 79 15.22 24.16 -8.39
C GLU A 79 13.77 24.56 -8.63
N SER A 80 12.95 24.45 -7.58
CA SER A 80 11.57 24.96 -7.55
C SER A 80 11.33 25.75 -6.27
N THR A 81 10.61 26.87 -6.38
CA THR A 81 10.20 27.73 -5.25
C THR A 81 8.68 27.74 -5.07
N ASP A 82 7.97 26.83 -5.74
CA ASP A 82 6.50 26.74 -5.77
C ASP A 82 6.04 25.29 -5.62
N GLU A 83 6.64 24.58 -4.67
CA GLU A 83 6.30 23.19 -4.31
C GLU A 83 6.39 22.20 -5.48
N GLY A 84 7.32 22.43 -6.40
CA GLY A 84 7.57 21.53 -7.53
C GLY A 84 6.69 21.79 -8.75
N LEU A 85 5.86 22.84 -8.76
CA LEU A 85 4.97 23.15 -9.88
C LEU A 85 5.74 23.70 -11.09
N THR A 86 6.77 24.52 -10.86
CA THR A 86 7.66 25.02 -11.91
C THR A 86 9.13 24.89 -11.52
N TRP A 87 9.99 24.73 -12.53
CA TRP A 87 11.40 24.43 -12.35
C TRP A 87 12.30 25.37 -13.14
N THR A 88 13.48 25.67 -12.59
CA THR A 88 14.52 26.42 -13.28
C THR A 88 15.09 25.67 -14.48
N GLN A 89 15.85 26.36 -15.33
CA GLN A 89 16.66 25.68 -16.34
C GLN A 89 17.80 24.90 -15.67
N PRO A 90 18.15 23.69 -16.16
CA PRO A 90 19.21 22.90 -15.58
C PRO A 90 20.56 23.61 -15.57
N ARG A 91 21.24 23.58 -14.42
CA ARG A 91 22.64 23.99 -14.28
C ARG A 91 23.52 22.77 -14.08
N ILE A 92 24.61 22.67 -14.86
CA ILE A 92 25.63 21.64 -14.64
C ILE A 92 26.47 22.05 -13.43
N ILE A 93 26.50 21.18 -12.41
CA ILE A 93 27.19 21.43 -11.14
C ILE A 93 28.47 20.61 -10.99
N ILE A 94 28.55 19.44 -11.63
CA ILE A 94 29.78 18.62 -11.73
C ILE A 94 29.90 18.14 -13.18
N ASP A 95 31.08 18.32 -13.76
CA ASP A 95 31.42 17.94 -15.15
C ASP A 95 32.92 17.61 -15.21
N THR A 96 33.30 16.49 -14.61
CA THR A 96 34.69 16.04 -14.68
C THR A 96 34.96 15.37 -16.04
N PRO A 97 36.23 15.14 -16.42
CA PRO A 97 36.52 14.38 -17.65
C PRO A 97 36.06 12.91 -17.62
N GLU A 98 35.58 12.43 -16.47
CA GLU A 98 35.14 11.06 -16.24
C GLU A 98 33.60 11.01 -16.16
N ASP A 99 33.03 9.80 -16.15
CA ASP A 99 31.57 9.62 -16.06
C ASP A 99 31.07 9.83 -14.62
N ASP A 100 30.56 11.01 -14.30
CA ASP A 100 30.04 11.37 -12.97
C ASP A 100 28.60 10.85 -12.78
N ARG A 101 28.43 9.74 -12.03
CA ARG A 101 27.20 8.92 -11.99
C ARG A 101 26.45 8.97 -10.67
N ASP A 102 25.15 8.71 -10.77
CA ASP A 102 24.20 8.45 -9.68
C ASP A 102 24.33 9.45 -8.52
N PRO A 103 24.07 10.75 -8.79
CA PRO A 103 24.18 11.77 -7.78
C PRO A 103 23.09 11.61 -6.71
N SER A 104 23.44 11.89 -5.46
CA SER A 104 22.47 12.11 -4.39
C SER A 104 22.81 13.36 -3.60
N ILE A 105 21.77 14.04 -3.12
CA ILE A 105 21.89 15.28 -2.37
C ILE A 105 21.25 15.12 -0.99
N THR A 106 21.93 15.62 0.04
CA THR A 106 21.47 15.60 1.43
C THR A 106 21.62 17.00 2.02
N LEU A 107 20.56 17.48 2.67
CA LEU A 107 20.57 18.69 3.46
C LEU A 107 20.94 18.35 4.91
N LEU A 108 21.96 19.01 5.43
CA LEU A 108 22.33 18.91 6.84
C LEU A 108 21.56 19.92 7.69
N SER A 109 21.49 19.63 8.99
CA SER A 109 20.85 20.42 10.04
C SER A 109 21.37 21.86 10.13
N ASP A 110 22.62 22.11 9.73
CA ASP A 110 23.24 23.45 9.68
C ASP A 110 22.95 24.23 8.38
N GLY A 111 22.18 23.66 7.46
CA GLY A 111 21.85 24.23 6.15
C GLY A 111 22.88 23.93 5.04
N THR A 112 23.94 23.17 5.35
CA THR A 112 24.89 22.68 4.35
C THR A 112 24.23 21.66 3.42
N LEU A 113 24.52 21.74 2.13
CA LEU A 113 24.21 20.66 1.18
C LEU A 113 25.45 19.81 0.91
N LEU A 114 25.28 18.48 0.97
CA LEU A 114 26.26 17.52 0.52
C LEU A 114 25.77 16.82 -0.74
N LEU A 115 26.62 16.76 -1.75
CA LEU A 115 26.41 16.02 -2.99
C LEU A 115 27.38 14.84 -3.02
N ASN A 116 26.85 13.62 -3.11
CA ASN A 116 27.65 12.41 -3.33
C ASN A 116 27.39 11.82 -4.72
N TRP A 117 28.41 11.22 -5.30
CA TRP A 117 28.35 10.52 -6.59
C TRP A 117 29.52 9.55 -6.71
N PHE A 118 29.53 8.72 -7.76
CA PHE A 118 30.71 7.92 -8.08
C PHE A 118 31.16 8.15 -9.52
N LYS A 119 32.44 7.87 -9.78
CA LYS A 119 33.01 7.92 -11.12
C LYS A 119 34.19 6.96 -11.23
N PRO A 120 34.57 6.53 -12.44
CA PRO A 120 35.82 5.81 -12.63
C PRO A 120 37.01 6.73 -12.32
N ASP A 121 37.92 6.26 -11.47
CA ASP A 121 39.22 6.86 -11.17
C ASP A 121 40.28 5.83 -11.56
N ASN A 122 40.97 6.09 -12.68
CA ASN A 122 41.90 5.14 -13.30
C ASN A 122 41.26 3.77 -13.61
N GLY A 123 40.00 3.79 -14.05
CA GLY A 123 39.25 2.58 -14.46
C GLY A 123 38.62 1.78 -13.31
N VAL A 124 38.71 2.28 -12.07
CA VAL A 124 38.06 1.68 -10.89
C VAL A 124 37.06 2.68 -10.32
N ASN A 125 35.83 2.25 -10.05
CA ASN A 125 34.83 3.15 -9.46
C ASN A 125 35.25 3.61 -8.06
N GLN A 126 35.05 4.90 -7.79
CA GLN A 126 35.32 5.56 -6.51
C GLN A 126 34.20 6.55 -6.20
N VAL A 127 33.90 6.70 -4.92
CA VAL A 127 32.87 7.60 -4.41
C VAL A 127 33.49 8.95 -3.99
N TYR A 128 32.79 10.03 -4.31
CA TYR A 128 33.19 11.40 -4.00
C TYR A 128 32.04 12.15 -3.33
N VAL A 129 32.38 13.12 -2.49
CA VAL A 129 31.46 14.05 -1.83
C VAL A 129 31.93 15.47 -2.10
N SER A 130 31.01 16.39 -2.39
CA SER A 130 31.25 17.83 -2.43
C SER A 130 30.24 18.56 -1.57
N ARG A 131 30.64 19.72 -1.05
CA ARG A 131 29.90 20.51 -0.07
C ARG A 131 29.53 21.87 -0.62
N SER A 132 28.32 22.33 -0.32
CA SER A 132 27.87 23.70 -0.54
C SER A 132 27.32 24.30 0.75
N THR A 133 27.64 25.58 0.98
CA THR A 133 27.13 26.39 2.11
C THR A 133 26.36 27.62 1.63
N ASP A 134 25.96 27.61 0.36
CA ASP A 134 25.28 28.71 -0.33
C ASP A 134 24.15 28.16 -1.22
N GLU A 135 23.42 27.17 -0.68
CA GLU A 135 22.24 26.56 -1.33
C GLU A 135 22.54 25.98 -2.72
N GLY A 136 23.72 25.41 -2.89
CA GLY A 136 24.14 24.74 -4.13
C GLY A 136 24.70 25.69 -5.18
N LEU A 137 24.80 27.00 -4.92
CA LEU A 137 25.35 27.97 -5.87
C LEU A 137 26.82 27.65 -6.20
N THR A 138 27.63 27.35 -5.19
CA THR A 138 29.01 26.90 -5.35
C THR A 138 29.28 25.61 -4.58
N TRP A 139 30.22 24.82 -5.10
CA TRP A 139 30.59 23.50 -4.59
C TRP A 139 32.08 23.45 -4.29
N SER A 140 32.44 22.82 -3.17
CA SER A 140 33.84 22.60 -2.81
C SER A 140 34.55 21.67 -3.79
N ALA A 141 35.89 21.64 -3.71
CA ALA A 141 36.62 20.55 -4.35
C ALA A 141 36.11 19.19 -3.84
N PRO A 142 35.94 18.18 -4.72
CA PRO A 142 35.46 16.86 -4.30
C PRO A 142 36.44 16.19 -3.34
N VAL A 143 35.91 15.64 -2.25
CA VAL A 143 36.63 14.76 -1.33
C VAL A 143 36.32 13.32 -1.70
N LYS A 144 37.36 12.49 -1.82
CA LYS A 144 37.21 11.06 -2.06
C LYS A 144 36.79 10.36 -0.76
N VAL A 145 35.73 9.55 -0.81
CA VAL A 145 35.34 8.69 0.30
C VAL A 145 36.31 7.53 0.37
N GLN A 146 37.13 7.48 1.42
CA GLN A 146 38.06 6.37 1.60
C GLN A 146 37.33 5.16 2.18
N THR A 147 37.40 4.03 1.50
CA THR A 147 36.67 2.78 1.81
C THR A 147 37.58 1.57 1.58
N ASN A 148 37.26 0.44 2.23
CA ASN A 148 37.94 -0.83 1.94
C ASN A 148 37.39 -1.53 0.69
N LEU A 149 36.31 -1.01 0.09
CA LEU A 149 35.71 -1.56 -1.10
C LEU A 149 36.55 -1.30 -2.36
N ILE A 150 36.58 -2.31 -3.22
CA ILE A 150 37.02 -2.24 -4.61
C ILE A 150 35.79 -1.96 -5.47
N ASN A 151 35.93 -1.08 -6.47
CA ASN A 151 34.84 -0.61 -7.33
C ASN A 151 33.66 -0.05 -6.51
N ALA A 152 33.98 0.87 -5.59
CA ALA A 152 32.99 1.51 -4.74
C ALA A 152 32.07 2.42 -5.57
N ALA A 153 30.77 2.29 -5.35
CA ALA A 153 29.72 3.09 -5.97
C ALA A 153 28.65 3.47 -4.94
N VAL A 154 27.83 4.46 -5.28
CA VAL A 154 26.78 5.03 -4.43
C VAL A 154 25.57 5.37 -5.31
N SER A 155 24.36 5.30 -4.75
CA SER A 155 23.12 5.63 -5.49
C SER A 155 22.02 6.20 -4.59
N SER A 156 22.36 6.61 -3.38
CA SER A 156 21.41 7.02 -2.36
C SER A 156 21.99 8.14 -1.47
N LYS A 157 21.09 8.78 -0.73
CA LYS A 157 21.40 9.86 0.21
C LYS A 157 22.21 9.34 1.40
N MET A 158 22.97 10.23 2.02
CA MET A 158 23.49 10.00 3.37
C MET A 158 22.46 10.41 4.42
N ILE A 159 22.67 9.94 5.65
CA ILE A 159 21.90 10.35 6.83
C ILE A 159 22.82 11.14 7.76
N GLU A 160 22.29 12.22 8.34
CA GLU A 160 22.88 12.89 9.49
C GLU A 160 22.18 12.38 10.76
N LEU A 161 22.95 11.79 11.67
CA LEU A 161 22.45 11.36 12.97
C LEU A 161 22.28 12.56 13.90
N ASP A 162 21.50 12.41 14.97
CA ASP A 162 21.35 13.43 16.04
C ASP A 162 22.68 13.89 16.66
N THR A 163 23.74 13.08 16.54
CA THR A 163 25.10 13.41 17.00
C THR A 163 25.85 14.36 16.05
N GLY A 164 25.34 14.61 14.85
CA GLY A 164 25.99 15.31 13.75
C GLY A 164 26.95 14.44 12.93
N GLU A 165 27.02 13.13 13.24
CA GLU A 165 27.79 12.17 12.44
C GLU A 165 27.01 11.84 11.15
N LEU A 166 27.75 11.62 10.06
CA LEU A 166 27.16 11.28 8.76
C LEU A 166 27.38 9.83 8.42
N LEU A 167 26.35 9.19 7.88
CA LEU A 167 26.36 7.80 7.40
C LEU A 167 26.08 7.76 5.91
N LEU A 168 27.07 7.36 5.11
CA LEU A 168 26.95 7.21 3.66
C LEU A 168 26.90 5.73 3.27
N PRO A 169 25.75 5.21 2.82
CA PRO A 169 25.64 3.84 2.36
C PRO A 169 26.24 3.72 0.95
N ILE A 170 27.14 2.76 0.74
CA ILE A 170 27.84 2.51 -0.52
C ILE A 170 27.93 1.00 -0.80
N TYR A 171 28.30 0.63 -2.03
CA TYR A 171 28.43 -0.77 -2.42
C TYR A 171 29.65 -0.99 -3.32
N GLY A 172 30.12 -2.23 -3.33
CA GLY A 172 31.34 -2.66 -4.03
C GLY A 172 31.74 -4.03 -3.53
N SER A 173 33.01 -4.43 -3.65
CA SER A 173 33.47 -5.73 -3.14
C SER A 173 34.73 -5.61 -2.31
N TYR A 174 34.88 -6.41 -1.26
CA TYR A 174 36.20 -6.63 -0.68
C TYR A 174 36.98 -7.62 -1.55
N THR A 175 38.31 -7.60 -1.41
CA THR A 175 39.18 -8.60 -2.05
C THR A 175 38.77 -10.04 -1.70
N SER A 176 38.28 -10.27 -0.48
CA SER A 176 37.79 -11.57 -0.01
C SER A 176 36.56 -12.06 -0.76
N ASP A 177 35.75 -11.16 -1.33
CA ASP A 177 34.45 -11.49 -1.91
C ASP A 177 34.54 -12.04 -3.33
N GLN A 178 35.75 -12.14 -3.87
CA GLN A 178 36.00 -12.66 -5.22
C GLN A 178 35.16 -11.94 -6.30
N GLY A 179 34.89 -10.65 -6.10
CA GLY A 179 34.13 -9.80 -7.02
C GLY A 179 32.61 -9.79 -6.80
N VAL A 180 32.09 -10.51 -5.80
CA VAL A 180 30.67 -10.39 -5.42
C VAL A 180 30.49 -9.11 -4.61
N SER A 181 29.48 -8.31 -4.97
CA SER A 181 29.23 -7.04 -4.29
C SER A 181 28.58 -7.22 -2.92
N ARG A 182 28.92 -6.33 -1.99
CA ARG A 182 28.37 -6.15 -0.66
C ARG A 182 27.93 -4.69 -0.47
N SER A 183 27.07 -4.45 0.52
CA SER A 183 26.73 -3.10 0.98
C SER A 183 27.47 -2.78 2.27
N VAL A 184 27.98 -1.56 2.40
CA VAL A 184 28.62 -1.04 3.61
C VAL A 184 28.15 0.39 3.86
N VAL A 185 28.28 0.85 5.10
CA VAL A 185 28.14 2.26 5.46
C VAL A 185 29.50 2.82 5.83
N VAL A 186 29.86 3.98 5.31
CA VAL A 186 31.06 4.73 5.70
C VAL A 186 30.62 5.93 6.53
N ARG A 187 31.37 6.23 7.60
CA ARG A 187 31.05 7.31 8.53
C ARG A 187 31.98 8.53 8.36
N SER A 188 31.41 9.72 8.52
CA SER A 188 32.14 10.98 8.72
C SER A 188 31.81 11.57 10.09
N LEU A 189 32.83 12.11 10.76
CA LEU A 189 32.73 12.72 12.09
C LEU A 189 32.90 14.24 12.06
N ASP A 190 33.03 14.83 10.88
CA ASP A 190 33.43 16.23 10.68
C ASP A 190 32.60 16.92 9.57
N GLY A 191 31.33 16.52 9.42
CA GLY A 191 30.40 17.14 8.45
C GLY A 191 30.75 16.84 6.99
N GLY A 192 31.33 15.66 6.73
CA GLY A 192 31.63 15.18 5.38
C GLY A 192 32.97 15.66 4.82
N LEU A 193 33.81 16.30 5.64
CA LEU A 193 35.14 16.78 5.24
C LEU A 193 36.14 15.63 5.10
N THR A 194 36.02 14.60 5.94
CA THR A 194 36.82 13.38 5.85
C THR A 194 35.98 12.13 6.02
N TRP A 195 36.42 11.06 5.35
CA TRP A 195 35.82 9.73 5.38
C TRP A 195 36.96 8.73 5.53
N ASN A 196 36.87 7.80 6.49
CA ASN A 196 37.96 6.92 6.85
C ASN A 196 37.53 5.45 6.77
N PRO A 197 38.28 4.57 6.09
CA PRO A 197 37.93 3.16 5.94
C PRO A 197 37.90 2.39 7.26
N SER A 198 38.51 2.92 8.33
CA SER A 198 38.43 2.33 9.68
C SER A 198 37.08 2.57 10.38
N LEU A 199 36.24 3.46 9.85
CA LEU A 199 34.88 3.74 10.35
C LEU A 199 33.79 3.14 9.47
N GLU A 200 34.16 2.21 8.60
CA GLU A 200 33.25 1.47 7.72
C GLU A 200 32.65 0.27 8.45
N ALA A 201 31.35 0.04 8.25
CA ALA A 201 30.64 -1.15 8.75
C ALA A 201 29.95 -1.88 7.59
N THR A 202 30.03 -3.21 7.57
CA THR A 202 29.27 -4.01 6.59
C THR A 202 27.79 -4.01 6.99
N MET A 203 26.93 -3.66 6.04
CA MET A 203 25.47 -3.70 6.21
C MET A 203 24.90 -5.01 5.70
N ALA A 204 25.36 -5.47 4.52
CA ALA A 204 24.94 -6.73 3.94
C ALA A 204 26.14 -7.42 3.28
N GLU A 205 26.54 -8.57 3.83
CA GLU A 205 27.59 -9.41 3.27
C GLU A 205 27.06 -10.41 2.23
N PRO A 206 27.86 -10.83 1.23
CA PRO A 206 27.38 -11.74 0.19
C PRO A 206 26.90 -13.08 0.77
N VAL A 207 25.72 -13.54 0.34
CA VAL A 207 25.12 -14.80 0.85
C VAL A 207 25.47 -15.97 -0.08
N PRO A 208 26.23 -16.98 0.37
CA PRO A 208 26.65 -18.10 -0.47
C PRO A 208 25.47 -18.89 -1.07
N LEU A 209 25.60 -19.29 -2.33
CA LEU A 209 24.59 -20.11 -3.01
C LEU A 209 25.00 -21.60 -3.08
N PRO A 210 24.06 -22.54 -2.89
CA PRO A 210 24.34 -23.96 -3.04
C PRO A 210 24.87 -24.29 -4.43
N GLN A 211 25.94 -25.08 -4.51
CA GLN A 211 26.54 -25.47 -5.78
C GLN A 211 25.91 -26.77 -6.31
N PRO A 212 25.77 -26.92 -7.64
CA PRO A 212 26.24 -26.02 -8.70
C PRO A 212 25.28 -24.85 -8.96
N ASN A 213 25.76 -23.61 -8.79
CA ASN A 213 25.07 -22.39 -9.22
C ASN A 213 26.01 -21.57 -10.12
N PRO A 214 25.54 -20.97 -11.22
CA PRO A 214 26.38 -20.10 -12.06
C PRO A 214 26.97 -18.91 -11.30
N PHE A 215 26.36 -18.53 -10.18
CA PHE A 215 26.84 -17.49 -9.27
C PHE A 215 27.29 -18.10 -7.95
N PRO A 216 28.42 -17.64 -7.37
CA PRO A 216 28.94 -18.19 -6.11
C PRO A 216 28.13 -17.74 -4.89
N ALA A 217 27.50 -16.56 -4.96
CA ALA A 217 26.74 -15.94 -3.88
C ALA A 217 25.73 -14.94 -4.44
N ILE A 218 24.74 -14.56 -3.62
CA ILE A 218 23.91 -13.38 -3.80
C ILE A 218 24.74 -12.17 -3.37
N GLY A 219 24.88 -11.18 -4.26
CA GLY A 219 25.55 -9.92 -3.97
C GLY A 219 24.57 -8.76 -3.82
N PHE A 220 24.97 -7.75 -3.07
CA PHE A 220 24.16 -6.58 -2.73
C PHE A 220 24.76 -5.30 -3.31
N VAL A 221 23.90 -4.46 -3.87
CA VAL A 221 24.21 -3.16 -4.47
C VAL A 221 23.13 -2.14 -4.11
N GLU A 222 23.38 -0.87 -4.40
CA GLU A 222 22.40 0.23 -4.28
C GLU A 222 21.62 0.22 -2.95
N PRO A 223 22.30 0.18 -1.78
CA PRO A 223 21.65 0.25 -0.48
C PRO A 223 21.01 1.64 -0.27
N VAL A 224 19.88 1.67 0.43
CA VAL A 224 19.26 2.88 0.98
C VAL A 224 19.03 2.69 2.46
N MET A 225 19.08 3.77 3.26
CA MET A 225 18.87 3.72 4.70
C MET A 225 17.80 4.73 5.14
N ALA A 226 17.19 4.46 6.28
CA ALA A 226 16.40 5.42 7.06
C ALA A 226 16.80 5.36 8.54
N ASP A 227 16.77 6.51 9.22
CA ASP A 227 16.97 6.62 10.67
C ASP A 227 15.63 6.67 11.38
N LEU A 228 15.32 5.62 12.13
CA LEU A 228 14.08 5.46 12.88
C LEU A 228 14.18 6.05 14.29
N GLY A 229 15.34 6.61 14.65
CA GLY A 229 15.62 7.22 15.93
C GLY A 229 16.13 6.23 16.97
N GLY A 230 16.70 6.75 18.07
CA GLY A 230 17.19 5.94 19.18
C GLY A 230 18.38 5.02 18.83
N GLY A 231 19.03 5.25 17.69
CA GLY A 231 20.08 4.41 17.14
C GLY A 231 19.59 3.25 16.28
N HIS A 232 18.29 3.19 16.00
CA HIS A 232 17.69 2.21 15.10
C HIS A 232 17.71 2.72 13.66
N LEU A 233 18.43 2.02 12.78
CA LEU A 233 18.46 2.27 11.35
C LEU A 233 17.93 1.05 10.61
N ILE A 234 17.19 1.26 9.53
CA ILE A 234 16.78 0.23 8.58
C ILE A 234 17.44 0.47 7.23
N SER A 235 17.78 -0.61 6.52
CA SER A 235 18.37 -0.55 5.19
C SER A 235 17.75 -1.56 4.24
N MET A 236 17.46 -1.11 3.01
CA MET A 236 17.05 -1.97 1.91
C MET A 236 18.17 -2.11 0.88
N HIS A 237 18.41 -3.35 0.43
CA HIS A 237 19.51 -3.73 -0.45
C HIS A 237 18.98 -4.33 -1.75
N ARG A 238 19.36 -3.77 -2.89
CA ARG A 238 19.11 -4.41 -4.18
C ARG A 238 20.06 -5.59 -4.36
N THR A 239 19.54 -6.70 -4.89
CA THR A 239 20.37 -7.82 -5.32
C THR A 239 20.97 -7.59 -6.72
N PHE A 240 22.23 -8.00 -6.90
CA PHE A 240 22.94 -7.92 -8.18
C PHE A 240 23.24 -9.31 -8.75
N SER A 241 22.88 -9.52 -10.02
CA SER A 241 23.35 -10.60 -10.88
C SER A 241 23.42 -11.98 -10.21
N SER A 242 22.31 -12.42 -9.61
CA SER A 242 22.18 -13.73 -8.98
C SER A 242 20.85 -14.40 -9.37
N SER A 243 20.62 -15.63 -8.92
CA SER A 243 19.32 -16.32 -9.07
C SER A 243 18.16 -15.61 -8.33
N ASP A 244 18.47 -14.63 -7.47
CA ASP A 244 17.52 -13.85 -6.69
C ASP A 244 17.41 -12.39 -7.15
N ASN A 245 17.91 -12.10 -8.36
CA ASN A 245 17.95 -10.76 -8.94
C ASN A 245 16.53 -10.19 -9.12
N GLY A 246 16.25 -9.12 -8.38
CA GLY A 246 14.98 -8.39 -8.44
C GLY A 246 14.21 -8.38 -7.13
N ILE A 247 14.66 -9.12 -6.11
CA ILE A 247 14.09 -9.07 -4.76
C ILE A 247 15.04 -8.30 -3.86
N ALA A 248 14.47 -7.42 -3.04
CA ALA A 248 15.22 -6.63 -2.09
C ALA A 248 15.44 -7.40 -0.78
N TRP A 249 16.55 -7.11 -0.13
CA TRP A 249 16.89 -7.67 1.18
C TRP A 249 16.98 -6.54 2.19
N GLU A 250 16.71 -6.84 3.44
CA GLU A 250 16.71 -5.87 4.53
C GLU A 250 17.84 -6.18 5.51
N SER A 251 18.44 -5.15 6.09
CA SER A 251 19.21 -5.27 7.33
C SER A 251 18.95 -4.07 8.23
N GLU A 252 19.22 -4.24 9.52
CA GLU A 252 18.95 -3.24 10.55
C GLU A 252 20.19 -3.00 11.41
N SER A 253 20.28 -1.81 11.99
CA SER A 253 21.24 -1.47 13.03
C SER A 253 20.51 -0.95 14.25
N PHE A 254 20.96 -1.31 15.45
CA PHE A 254 20.41 -0.82 16.72
C PHE A 254 21.43 -0.01 17.53
N ASP A 255 22.53 0.38 16.89
CA ASP A 255 23.66 1.09 17.51
C ASP A 255 24.20 2.21 16.62
N ASN A 256 23.31 2.94 15.94
CA ASN A 256 23.65 4.05 15.04
C ASN A 256 24.53 3.64 13.85
N GLY A 257 24.36 2.43 13.32
CA GLY A 257 25.08 1.94 12.14
C GLY A 257 26.50 1.47 12.43
N HIS A 258 26.86 1.18 13.69
CA HIS A 258 28.15 0.59 14.03
C HIS A 258 28.19 -0.91 13.72
N THR A 259 27.09 -1.61 13.98
CA THR A 259 26.88 -3.01 13.62
C THR A 259 25.52 -3.19 12.97
N TRP A 260 25.41 -4.22 12.14
CA TRP A 260 24.20 -4.52 11.37
C TRP A 260 23.83 -5.98 11.56
N THR A 261 22.53 -6.26 11.52
CA THR A 261 21.99 -7.62 11.46
C THR A 261 22.41 -8.30 10.15
N ALA A 262 22.34 -9.63 10.11
CA ALA A 262 22.51 -10.34 8.85
C ALA A 262 21.35 -9.95 7.91
N ALA A 263 21.66 -9.67 6.65
CA ALA A 263 20.64 -9.30 5.68
C ALA A 263 19.62 -10.44 5.52
N VAL A 264 18.33 -10.10 5.60
CA VAL A 264 17.21 -11.02 5.45
C VAL A 264 16.52 -10.77 4.11
N ARG A 265 16.15 -11.86 3.43
CA ARG A 265 15.42 -11.79 2.17
C ARG A 265 13.98 -11.38 2.41
N THR A 266 13.52 -10.33 1.74
CA THR A 266 12.10 -9.94 1.76
C THR A 266 11.32 -10.66 0.66
N THR A 267 10.03 -10.38 0.55
CA THR A 267 9.18 -10.75 -0.60
C THR A 267 9.11 -9.66 -1.66
N MET A 268 9.67 -8.48 -1.39
CA MET A 268 9.49 -7.32 -2.24
C MET A 268 10.35 -7.40 -3.49
N TYR A 269 9.68 -7.34 -4.64
CA TYR A 269 10.33 -7.26 -5.94
C TYR A 269 10.76 -5.82 -6.22
N ALA A 270 11.76 -5.37 -5.48
CA ALA A 270 12.20 -3.99 -5.47
C ALA A 270 13.49 -3.77 -6.27
N HIS A 271 13.49 -2.73 -7.08
CA HIS A 271 14.66 -2.23 -7.78
C HIS A 271 14.75 -0.73 -7.68
N CYS A 272 15.91 -0.27 -7.19
CA CYS A 272 16.25 1.04 -6.66
C CYS A 272 15.18 1.60 -5.70
N SER A 273 15.46 1.44 -4.41
CA SER A 273 14.61 1.85 -3.30
C SER A 273 14.95 3.28 -2.84
N ASP A 274 13.95 4.00 -2.38
CA ASP A 274 14.07 5.23 -1.59
C ASP A 274 13.26 5.07 -0.30
N LEU A 275 13.83 5.48 0.82
CA LEU A 275 13.18 5.45 2.13
C LEU A 275 13.08 6.88 2.66
N LEU A 276 11.87 7.29 3.05
CA LEU A 276 11.59 8.58 3.65
C LEU A 276 10.84 8.35 4.96
N VAL A 277 11.41 8.82 6.07
CA VAL A 277 10.68 8.90 7.35
C VAL A 277 9.78 10.13 7.29
N LEU A 278 8.48 9.91 7.39
CA LEU A 278 7.47 10.96 7.38
C LEU A 278 7.36 11.62 8.76
N SER A 279 6.79 12.82 8.79
CA SER A 279 6.64 13.65 10.00
C SER A 279 5.82 13.00 11.12
N ASN A 280 5.00 11.99 10.78
CA ASN A 280 4.22 11.19 11.72
C ASN A 280 4.97 9.97 12.27
N GLY A 281 6.21 9.69 11.84
CA GLY A 281 7.02 8.55 12.27
C GLY A 281 6.94 7.31 11.37
N THR A 282 6.01 7.27 10.40
CA THR A 282 5.94 6.19 9.41
C THR A 282 7.09 6.25 8.41
N VAL A 283 7.37 5.13 7.75
CA VAL A 283 8.34 5.05 6.67
C VAL A 283 7.62 4.88 5.34
N LEU A 284 7.83 5.81 4.42
CA LEU A 284 7.52 5.64 3.01
C LEU A 284 8.68 4.91 2.34
N HIS A 285 8.40 3.74 1.76
CA HIS A 285 9.30 3.08 0.82
C HIS A 285 8.76 3.20 -0.59
N THR A 286 9.56 3.74 -1.51
CA THR A 286 9.23 3.77 -2.94
C THR A 286 10.30 3.07 -3.75
N TRP A 287 9.92 2.40 -4.85
CA TRP A 287 10.86 1.68 -5.70
C TRP A 287 10.33 1.45 -7.12
N GLY A 288 11.19 0.93 -7.99
CA GLY A 288 10.83 0.42 -9.30
C GLY A 288 10.39 -1.05 -9.27
N ASP A 289 9.15 -1.33 -9.64
CA ASP A 289 8.53 -2.66 -9.64
C ASP A 289 9.28 -3.66 -10.54
N ARG A 290 9.81 -4.73 -9.94
CA ARG A 290 10.43 -5.87 -10.65
C ARG A 290 9.56 -7.09 -10.80
N LYS A 291 8.37 -7.08 -10.22
CA LYS A 291 7.33 -8.07 -10.49
C LYS A 291 6.66 -7.80 -11.83
N PHE A 292 6.65 -6.52 -12.25
CA PHE A 292 6.02 -6.04 -13.48
C PHE A 292 4.50 -6.26 -13.47
N ASP A 293 3.89 -6.16 -12.29
CA ASP A 293 2.45 -6.40 -12.09
C ASP A 293 1.62 -5.25 -12.68
N PHE A 294 2.13 -4.02 -12.62
CA PHE A 294 1.36 -2.83 -13.00
C PHE A 294 1.58 -2.39 -14.45
N SER A 295 2.69 -2.80 -15.07
CA SER A 295 3.10 -2.41 -16.41
C SER A 295 4.16 -3.36 -16.97
N SER A 296 4.28 -3.43 -18.31
CA SER A 296 5.42 -4.06 -18.97
C SER A 296 6.72 -3.27 -18.84
N GLY A 297 6.64 -2.00 -18.44
CA GLY A 297 7.76 -1.17 -18.01
C GLY A 297 7.98 -1.25 -16.49
N ARG A 298 9.11 -0.69 -16.00
CA ARG A 298 9.44 -0.72 -14.56
C ARG A 298 8.70 0.40 -13.82
N ALA A 299 7.42 0.18 -13.51
CA ALA A 299 6.59 1.16 -12.82
C ALA A 299 7.20 1.62 -11.48
N VAL A 300 6.92 2.85 -11.07
CA VAL A 300 7.20 3.34 -9.72
C VAL A 300 6.03 2.96 -8.84
N VAL A 301 6.34 2.30 -7.73
CA VAL A 301 5.38 1.85 -6.72
C VAL A 301 5.87 2.27 -5.33
N GLY A 302 5.01 2.18 -4.33
CA GLY A 302 5.40 2.44 -2.95
C GLY A 302 4.46 1.83 -1.92
N ARG A 303 4.91 1.88 -0.68
CA ARG A 303 4.18 1.49 0.53
C ARG A 303 4.52 2.47 1.64
N VAL A 304 3.56 2.77 2.50
CA VAL A 304 3.81 3.39 3.80
C VAL A 304 3.54 2.36 4.88
N LEU A 305 4.50 2.25 5.79
CA LEU A 305 4.47 1.30 6.90
C LEU A 305 4.89 1.97 8.19
N GLU A 306 4.47 1.36 9.28
CA GLU A 306 4.98 1.70 10.59
C GLU A 306 6.32 0.98 10.82
N PRO A 307 7.29 1.62 11.49
CA PRO A 307 8.51 0.95 11.90
C PRO A 307 8.21 -0.37 12.65
N GLY A 308 8.77 -1.48 12.14
CA GLY A 308 8.64 -2.80 12.76
C GLY A 308 7.46 -3.66 12.29
N THR A 309 6.63 -3.18 11.34
CA THR A 309 5.66 -4.06 10.64
C THR A 309 6.33 -4.82 9.49
N ASP A 310 5.85 -6.02 9.18
CA ASP A 310 6.36 -6.78 8.02
C ASP A 310 5.85 -6.15 6.72
N TRP A 311 6.70 -6.13 5.70
CA TRP A 311 6.33 -5.70 4.36
C TRP A 311 5.18 -6.55 3.82
N ASP A 312 5.13 -7.85 4.13
CA ASP A 312 4.11 -8.76 3.62
C ASP A 312 2.67 -8.39 4.02
N ASP A 313 2.53 -7.60 5.09
CA ASP A 313 1.24 -7.10 5.58
C ASP A 313 0.68 -5.95 4.74
N TRP A 314 1.32 -5.57 3.61
CA TRP A 314 0.91 -4.42 2.80
C TRP A 314 0.95 -4.72 1.29
N GLU A 315 0.03 -4.14 0.51
CA GLU A 315 0.01 -4.20 -0.95
C GLU A 315 0.82 -3.07 -1.58
N ASP A 316 1.35 -3.33 -2.78
CA ASP A 316 2.02 -2.31 -3.59
C ASP A 316 1.02 -1.29 -4.12
N ALA A 317 1.26 0.00 -3.86
CA ALA A 317 0.50 1.07 -4.50
C ALA A 317 1.22 1.58 -5.75
N LEU A 318 0.49 1.68 -6.86
CA LEU A 318 1.00 2.22 -8.12
C LEU A 318 1.10 3.75 -8.08
N ILE A 319 2.30 4.28 -8.29
CA ILE A 319 2.56 5.73 -8.33
C ILE A 319 2.66 6.23 -9.77
N TYR A 320 3.49 5.57 -10.58
CA TYR A 320 3.71 5.94 -11.98
C TYR A 320 4.01 4.72 -12.85
N LYS A 321 3.50 4.72 -14.09
CA LYS A 321 3.84 3.71 -15.10
C LYS A 321 4.02 4.31 -16.49
N SER A 322 4.93 3.72 -17.24
CA SER A 322 5.13 4.00 -18.65
C SER A 322 5.18 2.68 -19.43
N PRO A 323 4.29 2.44 -20.39
CA PRO A 323 4.33 1.22 -21.19
C PRO A 323 5.63 1.14 -22.01
N GLY A 324 6.36 0.03 -21.91
CA GLY A 324 7.50 -0.27 -22.79
C GLY A 324 8.83 0.40 -22.45
N SER A 325 8.92 1.20 -21.38
CA SER A 325 10.20 1.68 -20.84
C SER A 325 10.64 0.81 -19.65
N THR A 326 11.74 0.09 -19.78
CA THR A 326 12.33 -0.66 -18.65
C THR A 326 13.47 0.10 -17.98
N ASP A 327 13.89 1.23 -18.56
CA ASP A 327 14.95 2.11 -18.07
C ASP A 327 14.30 3.35 -17.44
N MET A 328 13.84 3.17 -16.20
CA MET A 328 13.06 4.16 -15.46
C MET A 328 13.09 3.86 -13.94
N ALA A 329 12.34 4.65 -13.17
CA ALA A 329 12.21 4.66 -11.70
C ALA A 329 13.29 5.48 -10.99
N TYR A 330 14.06 4.88 -10.06
CA TYR A 330 14.94 5.57 -9.09
C TYR A 330 14.21 6.73 -8.42
N PRO A 331 13.15 6.42 -7.64
CA PRO A 331 12.39 7.46 -6.99
C PRO A 331 13.22 8.20 -5.95
N SER A 332 12.84 9.43 -5.66
CA SER A 332 13.29 10.17 -4.48
C SER A 332 12.14 11.03 -3.98
N ALA A 333 11.81 10.91 -2.70
CA ALA A 333 10.65 11.56 -2.10
C ALA A 333 11.03 12.66 -1.09
N VAL A 334 10.14 13.64 -0.95
CA VAL A 334 10.08 14.57 0.19
C VAL A 334 8.63 14.74 0.64
N GLU A 335 8.45 15.00 1.93
CA GLU A 335 7.17 15.46 2.47
C GLU A 335 7.12 16.99 2.37
N LEU A 336 6.08 17.53 1.75
CA LEU A 336 5.86 18.96 1.59
C LEU A 336 5.24 19.56 2.85
N SER A 337 5.31 20.89 2.97
CA SER A 337 4.82 21.62 4.14
C SER A 337 3.32 21.49 4.41
N ASP A 338 2.55 21.07 3.40
CA ASP A 338 1.11 20.82 3.49
C ASP A 338 0.76 19.34 3.76
N GLY A 339 1.75 18.48 3.99
CA GLY A 339 1.59 17.05 4.26
C GLY A 339 1.46 16.17 3.01
N ARG A 340 1.46 16.75 1.80
CA ARG A 340 1.57 15.95 0.57
C ARG A 340 2.98 15.40 0.43
N ILE A 341 3.10 14.25 -0.21
CA ILE A 341 4.37 13.64 -0.59
C ILE A 341 4.62 13.99 -2.06
N PHE A 342 5.79 14.53 -2.35
CA PHE A 342 6.25 14.75 -3.72
C PHE A 342 7.38 13.79 -4.06
N ILE A 343 7.22 13.05 -5.15
CA ILE A 343 8.14 11.99 -5.57
C ILE A 343 8.63 12.30 -6.97
N VAL A 344 9.96 12.36 -7.13
CA VAL A 344 10.60 12.46 -8.45
C VAL A 344 11.14 11.10 -8.89
N PHE A 345 11.14 10.84 -10.20
CA PHE A 345 11.66 9.62 -10.83
C PHE A 345 12.10 9.93 -12.26
N TYR A 346 12.93 9.08 -12.87
CA TYR A 346 13.21 9.22 -14.31
C TYR A 346 12.42 8.21 -15.16
N ASP A 347 12.20 8.59 -16.41
CA ASP A 347 11.81 7.69 -17.49
C ASP A 347 12.70 7.99 -18.70
N ALA A 348 13.59 7.06 -19.04
CA ALA A 348 14.55 7.22 -20.12
C ALA A 348 14.00 6.86 -21.50
N HIS A 349 12.68 6.67 -21.66
CA HIS A 349 12.06 6.29 -22.93
C HIS A 349 12.64 7.10 -24.10
N SER A 350 13.14 6.40 -25.13
CA SER A 350 14.02 6.96 -26.18
C SER A 350 13.52 8.24 -26.88
N SER A 351 12.19 8.40 -26.97
CA SER A 351 11.50 9.55 -27.57
C SER A 351 11.10 10.66 -26.60
N LYS A 352 11.17 10.45 -25.28
CA LYS A 352 10.60 11.37 -24.27
C LYS A 352 11.46 11.65 -23.03
N GLY A 353 12.50 10.87 -22.75
CA GLY A 353 13.50 11.06 -21.69
C GLY A 353 13.30 12.23 -20.71
N PHE A 354 12.89 11.97 -19.47
CA PHE A 354 12.59 13.03 -18.49
C PHE A 354 12.78 12.59 -17.03
N ILE A 355 12.87 13.58 -16.14
CA ILE A 355 12.57 13.46 -14.70
C ILE A 355 11.13 13.94 -14.51
N GLY A 356 10.28 13.07 -13.99
CA GLY A 356 8.88 13.35 -13.69
C GLY A 356 8.66 13.55 -12.19
N GLY A 357 7.60 14.25 -11.83
CA GLY A 357 7.14 14.39 -10.46
C GLY A 357 5.69 13.93 -10.30
N LYS A 358 5.38 13.29 -9.17
CA LYS A 358 4.02 12.92 -8.75
C LYS A 358 3.74 13.44 -7.34
N TYR A 359 2.53 13.94 -7.13
CA TYR A 359 2.02 14.30 -5.81
C TYR A 359 1.10 13.21 -5.29
N LEU A 360 1.26 12.84 -4.03
CA LEU A 360 0.46 11.83 -3.34
C LEU A 360 0.12 12.31 -1.94
N ASN A 361 -0.90 11.71 -1.33
CA ASN A 361 -1.07 11.68 0.11
C ASN A 361 -0.59 10.34 0.63
N MET A 362 -0.27 10.26 1.92
CA MET A 362 0.12 9.01 2.57
C MET A 362 -0.92 7.89 2.37
N GLU A 363 -2.20 8.23 2.44
CA GLU A 363 -3.33 7.31 2.24
C GLU A 363 -3.35 6.65 0.85
N ASP A 364 -2.74 7.28 -0.17
CA ASP A 364 -2.65 6.72 -1.52
C ASP A 364 -1.71 5.50 -1.59
N VAL A 365 -0.90 5.26 -0.55
CA VAL A 365 0.14 4.23 -0.49
C VAL A 365 0.11 3.39 0.81
N THR A 366 -0.95 3.50 1.62
CA THR A 366 -1.18 2.69 2.83
C THR A 366 -2.28 1.65 2.56
N VAL A 367 -1.91 0.47 2.05
CA VAL A 367 -2.87 -0.60 1.69
C VAL A 367 -2.55 -1.86 2.47
N GLU A 368 -3.21 -2.14 3.61
CA GLU A 368 -2.96 -3.36 4.42
C GLU A 368 -3.40 -4.62 3.65
N LYS A 369 -2.63 -5.69 3.78
CA LYS A 369 -2.82 -7.03 3.24
C LYS A 369 -2.99 -8.03 4.38
N ARG A 370 -4.21 -8.21 4.87
CA ARG A 370 -4.60 -9.42 5.61
C ARG A 370 -5.78 -10.11 4.97
N THR A 371 -5.50 -11.19 4.25
CA THR A 371 -6.52 -11.98 3.52
C THR A 371 -7.51 -12.71 4.45
N ASP A 372 -7.23 -12.75 5.76
CA ASP A 372 -8.07 -13.33 6.81
C ASP A 372 -8.68 -12.28 7.77
N ARG A 373 -8.45 -10.98 7.52
CA ARG A 373 -9.15 -9.91 8.24
C ARG A 373 -10.63 -9.96 7.87
N MET A 374 -11.48 -10.05 8.88
CA MET A 374 -12.93 -10.02 8.67
C MET A 374 -13.36 -8.60 8.29
N ASP A 375 -14.16 -8.46 7.22
CA ASP A 375 -14.80 -7.19 6.85
C ASP A 375 -16.04 -6.93 7.72
N LEU A 376 -15.77 -6.50 8.95
CA LEU A 376 -16.81 -6.27 9.97
C LEU A 376 -17.82 -5.20 9.53
N LEU A 377 -17.37 -4.15 8.83
CA LEU A 377 -18.27 -3.12 8.32
C LEU A 377 -19.22 -3.66 7.26
N ALA A 378 -18.75 -4.48 6.31
CA ALA A 378 -19.63 -5.14 5.35
C ALA A 378 -20.60 -6.12 6.02
N MET A 379 -20.14 -6.88 7.01
CA MET A 379 -20.99 -7.75 7.81
C MET A 379 -22.06 -6.96 8.58
N TYR A 380 -21.73 -5.77 9.08
CA TYR A 380 -22.72 -4.90 9.73
C TYR A 380 -23.73 -4.36 8.72
N ASN A 381 -23.26 -3.86 7.57
CA ASN A 381 -24.09 -3.28 6.52
C ASN A 381 -25.07 -4.29 5.89
N ASN A 382 -24.67 -5.57 5.80
CA ASN A 382 -25.54 -6.65 5.31
C ASN A 382 -26.42 -7.28 6.41
N GLY A 383 -26.28 -6.83 7.66
CA GLY A 383 -27.09 -7.25 8.81
C GLY A 383 -26.67 -8.56 9.47
N SER A 384 -25.56 -9.17 9.06
CA SER A 384 -25.03 -10.41 9.67
C SER A 384 -24.29 -10.19 10.98
N LEU A 385 -23.61 -9.05 11.14
CA LEU A 385 -22.97 -8.60 12.39
C LEU A 385 -23.88 -7.59 13.10
N GLN A 386 -24.02 -7.74 14.42
CA GLN A 386 -24.67 -6.73 15.26
C GLN A 386 -23.65 -6.06 16.19
N ILE A 387 -23.81 -4.75 16.39
CA ILE A 387 -23.05 -3.98 17.38
C ILE A 387 -23.99 -3.69 18.56
N ASP A 388 -23.59 -4.12 19.76
CA ASP A 388 -24.19 -3.69 21.03
C ASP A 388 -23.17 -2.85 21.80
N THR A 389 -23.44 -1.55 21.92
CA THR A 389 -22.51 -0.59 22.53
C THR A 389 -23.25 0.57 23.18
N ASN A 390 -22.64 1.17 24.20
CA ASN A 390 -23.01 2.49 24.74
C ASN A 390 -21.99 3.58 24.35
N MET A 391 -21.13 3.31 23.36
CA MET A 391 -20.24 4.27 22.70
C MET A 391 -20.96 4.82 21.47
N ASP A 392 -22.09 5.48 21.73
CA ASP A 392 -23.09 5.91 20.76
C ASP A 392 -23.00 7.40 20.41
N TYR A 393 -21.90 8.07 20.77
CA TYR A 393 -21.72 9.47 20.44
C TYR A 393 -21.52 9.64 18.92
N GLU A 394 -22.35 10.50 18.33
CA GLU A 394 -22.20 10.99 16.97
C GLU A 394 -21.84 12.47 17.03
N GLU A 395 -20.71 12.85 16.45
CA GLU A 395 -20.28 14.25 16.42
C GLU A 395 -21.06 15.01 15.33
N PRO A 396 -21.63 16.20 15.63
CA PRO A 396 -22.26 17.00 14.58
C PRO A 396 -21.23 17.45 13.54
N ASP A 397 -21.66 17.58 12.28
CA ASP A 397 -20.85 17.92 11.09
C ASP A 397 -19.91 19.12 11.31
N THR A 398 -18.74 18.88 11.92
CA THR A 398 -17.71 19.86 12.21
C THR A 398 -16.42 19.44 11.53
N PRO A 399 -15.67 20.36 10.88
CA PRO A 399 -14.59 20.01 9.96
C PRO A 399 -13.46 19.14 10.54
N SER A 400 -13.33 19.07 11.87
CA SER A 400 -12.26 18.34 12.53
C SER A 400 -12.56 16.85 12.79
N ARG A 401 -13.83 16.42 12.85
CA ARG A 401 -14.23 15.05 13.31
C ARG A 401 -15.58 14.57 12.74
N VAL A 402 -15.78 14.77 11.44
CA VAL A 402 -17.05 14.43 10.74
C VAL A 402 -17.41 12.93 10.70
N HIS A 403 -16.55 12.02 11.17
CA HIS A 403 -16.73 10.57 10.98
C HIS A 403 -16.82 9.75 12.27
N VAL A 404 -16.94 10.41 13.42
CA VAL A 404 -17.14 9.75 14.72
C VAL A 404 -18.56 9.18 14.82
N LYS A 405 -18.66 7.84 14.92
CA LYS A 405 -19.92 7.08 14.99
C LYS A 405 -19.66 5.66 15.53
N PRO A 406 -20.68 4.92 15.97
CA PRO A 406 -20.51 3.55 16.45
C PRO A 406 -19.78 2.64 15.47
N THR A 407 -20.11 2.68 14.17
CA THR A 407 -19.47 1.83 13.15
C THR A 407 -18.01 2.19 12.89
N GLY A 408 -17.53 3.28 13.48
CA GLY A 408 -16.18 3.77 13.29
C GLY A 408 -15.12 2.80 13.79
N ALA A 409 -15.39 2.10 14.90
CA ALA A 409 -14.46 1.12 15.45
C ALA A 409 -14.34 -0.17 14.61
N ILE A 410 -15.02 -0.29 13.48
CA ILE A 410 -14.99 -1.50 12.63
C ILE A 410 -14.81 -1.16 11.14
N ASP A 411 -14.49 0.10 10.83
CA ASP A 411 -14.48 0.59 9.44
C ASP A 411 -13.16 0.37 8.73
N GLY A 412 -12.16 -0.19 9.42
CA GLY A 412 -10.84 -0.42 8.86
C GLY A 412 -9.81 0.61 9.31
N VAL A 413 -10.24 1.73 9.88
CA VAL A 413 -9.43 2.93 10.11
C VAL A 413 -9.21 3.17 11.60
N ALA A 414 -8.02 2.83 12.09
CA ALA A 414 -7.60 3.06 13.48
C ALA A 414 -7.30 4.54 13.79
N SER A 415 -8.23 5.46 13.52
CA SER A 415 -8.09 6.90 13.66
C SER A 415 -9.13 7.52 14.58
N LEU A 416 -8.72 8.51 15.38
CA LEU A 416 -9.63 9.25 16.28
C LEU A 416 -10.83 9.89 15.56
N ASN A 417 -10.65 10.28 14.30
CA ASN A 417 -11.68 10.95 13.51
C ASN A 417 -12.76 10.00 13.00
N TYR A 418 -12.47 8.70 13.01
CA TYR A 418 -13.31 7.62 12.54
C TYR A 418 -13.67 6.66 13.69
N ALA A 419 -13.42 7.03 14.94
CA ALA A 419 -13.57 6.11 16.07
C ALA A 419 -15.02 6.02 16.60
N ALA A 420 -15.30 4.98 17.40
CA ALA A 420 -16.47 4.95 18.28
C ALA A 420 -16.18 5.73 19.58
N TRP A 421 -17.09 6.62 19.98
CA TRP A 421 -16.90 7.51 21.13
C TRP A 421 -17.99 7.34 22.18
N GLY A 422 -17.59 7.45 23.45
CA GLY A 422 -18.51 7.53 24.59
C GLY A 422 -19.14 8.92 24.78
N SER A 423 -20.43 8.95 25.10
CA SER A 423 -21.16 10.17 25.45
C SER A 423 -21.05 10.50 26.96
N VAL A 424 -20.55 11.70 27.30
CA VAL A 424 -20.58 12.19 28.71
C VAL A 424 -22.05 12.48 29.08
N PRO A 425 -22.60 11.94 30.19
CA PRO A 425 -21.96 11.75 31.50
C PRO A 425 -22.01 10.30 32.05
N ILE A 426 -21.94 9.28 31.20
CA ILE A 426 -21.83 7.89 31.70
C ILE A 426 -20.47 7.74 32.43
N PRO A 427 -20.41 6.99 33.55
CA PRO A 427 -19.14 6.75 34.24
C PRO A 427 -18.08 6.22 33.26
N PRO A 428 -16.89 6.87 33.19
CA PRO A 428 -15.73 6.44 32.39
C PRO A 428 -15.48 4.94 32.33
N GLU A 429 -15.67 4.26 33.45
CA GLU A 429 -15.43 2.84 33.68
C GLU A 429 -16.56 1.90 33.21
N SER A 430 -17.58 2.43 32.51
CA SER A 430 -18.79 1.69 32.11
C SER A 430 -18.99 1.59 30.58
N TYR A 431 -18.06 2.08 29.76
CA TYR A 431 -18.21 1.97 28.30
C TYR A 431 -17.87 0.57 27.79
N TYR A 432 -18.64 0.09 26.82
CA TYR A 432 -18.41 -1.18 26.17
C TYR A 432 -18.77 -1.13 24.70
N TYR A 433 -18.08 -1.95 23.91
CA TYR A 433 -18.34 -2.15 22.48
C TYR A 433 -18.32 -3.65 22.19
N THR A 434 -19.48 -4.21 21.86
CA THR A 434 -19.66 -5.66 21.65
C THR A 434 -19.97 -5.95 20.19
N LEU A 435 -19.17 -6.82 19.57
CA LEU A 435 -19.44 -7.46 18.30
C LEU A 435 -20.21 -8.75 18.54
N ILE A 436 -21.35 -8.93 17.86
CA ILE A 436 -22.15 -10.17 17.89
C ILE A 436 -22.14 -10.77 16.49
N LEU A 437 -21.34 -11.81 16.31
CA LEU A 437 -21.15 -12.53 15.06
C LEU A 437 -22.36 -13.42 14.73
N PRO A 438 -22.63 -13.68 13.43
CA PRO A 438 -23.79 -14.46 13.00
C PRO A 438 -23.74 -15.92 13.48
N LYS A 439 -22.54 -16.48 13.57
CA LYS A 439 -22.23 -17.81 14.09
C LYS A 439 -20.97 -17.76 14.96
N THR A 440 -20.58 -18.90 15.51
CA THR A 440 -19.25 -19.03 16.13
C THR A 440 -18.20 -19.09 15.02
N TYR A 441 -17.16 -18.25 15.13
CA TYR A 441 -15.99 -18.25 14.27
C TYR A 441 -14.79 -18.76 15.05
N ASN A 442 -13.89 -19.46 14.36
CA ASN A 442 -12.54 -19.68 14.86
C ASN A 442 -11.67 -18.47 14.52
N ILE A 443 -11.43 -17.58 15.47
CA ILE A 443 -10.53 -16.44 15.26
C ILE A 443 -9.09 -16.78 15.65
N ASN A 444 -8.14 -16.39 14.82
CA ASN A 444 -6.71 -16.55 15.08
C ASN A 444 -6.10 -15.29 15.70
N ALA A 445 -6.74 -14.12 15.60
CA ALA A 445 -6.30 -12.91 16.29
C ALA A 445 -7.41 -11.86 16.51
N ILE A 446 -7.18 -10.95 17.45
CA ILE A 446 -7.95 -9.71 17.63
C ILE A 446 -6.98 -8.52 17.62
N GLY A 447 -7.22 -7.54 16.75
CA GLY A 447 -6.53 -6.26 16.74
C GLY A 447 -7.33 -5.19 17.47
N ILE A 448 -6.70 -4.37 18.31
CA ILE A 448 -7.34 -3.26 19.02
C ILE A 448 -6.53 -1.97 18.89
N ASN A 449 -7.20 -0.87 18.53
CA ASN A 449 -6.69 0.48 18.71
C ASN A 449 -7.58 1.25 19.69
N LEU A 450 -7.03 1.56 20.87
CA LEU A 450 -7.63 2.47 21.84
C LEU A 450 -7.15 3.90 21.58
N LYS A 451 -7.86 4.89 22.11
CA LYS A 451 -7.54 6.32 22.06
C LYS A 451 -6.06 6.72 21.76
N PRO A 452 -5.72 7.12 20.53
CA PRO A 452 -4.37 7.50 20.19
C PRO A 452 -4.12 9.00 20.39
N GLN A 453 -4.09 9.43 21.66
CA GLN A 453 -3.74 10.81 22.01
C GLN A 453 -2.77 10.87 23.19
N ALA A 454 -1.56 11.37 22.93
CA ALA A 454 -0.51 11.58 23.94
C ALA A 454 -1.06 12.30 25.19
N GLY A 455 -0.82 11.71 26.37
CA GLY A 455 -1.24 12.26 27.67
C GLY A 455 -2.70 11.98 28.06
N ARG A 456 -3.44 11.16 27.31
CA ARG A 456 -4.80 10.74 27.66
C ARG A 456 -4.93 9.21 27.68
N PRO A 457 -4.34 8.54 28.69
CA PRO A 457 -4.37 7.10 28.77
C PRO A 457 -5.79 6.55 28.95
N GLU A 458 -6.00 5.36 28.40
CA GLU A 458 -7.23 4.58 28.51
C GLU A 458 -6.89 3.16 29.01
N SER A 459 -7.77 2.56 29.80
CA SER A 459 -7.67 1.16 30.21
C SER A 459 -8.88 0.41 29.71
N ALA A 460 -8.70 -0.82 29.27
CA ALA A 460 -9.77 -1.65 28.75
C ALA A 460 -9.53 -3.12 29.05
N VAL A 461 -10.59 -3.92 28.98
CA VAL A 461 -10.53 -5.38 29.02
C VAL A 461 -11.21 -5.90 27.77
N VAL A 462 -10.53 -6.77 27.04
CA VAL A 462 -11.09 -7.49 25.89
C VAL A 462 -11.59 -8.84 26.39
N GLU A 463 -12.82 -9.16 26.06
CA GLU A 463 -13.57 -10.28 26.61
C GLU A 463 -14.28 -11.03 25.48
N TYR A 464 -14.48 -12.33 25.65
CA TYR A 464 -15.37 -13.11 24.79
C TYR A 464 -16.44 -13.80 25.64
N LYS A 465 -17.54 -14.17 25.00
CA LYS A 465 -18.62 -14.91 25.67
C LYS A 465 -18.55 -16.38 25.32
N ASP A 466 -18.52 -17.22 26.35
CA ASP A 466 -18.50 -18.67 26.17
C ASP A 466 -19.89 -19.26 25.86
N GLY A 467 -19.92 -20.56 25.54
CA GLY A 467 -21.16 -21.28 25.27
C GLY A 467 -22.14 -21.41 26.45
N GLN A 468 -21.73 -20.99 27.66
CA GLN A 468 -22.60 -20.91 28.85
C GLN A 468 -23.13 -19.48 29.06
N GLY A 469 -22.79 -18.55 28.17
CA GLY A 469 -23.18 -17.15 28.24
C GLY A 469 -22.38 -16.33 29.26
N GLN A 470 -21.25 -16.85 29.76
CA GLN A 470 -20.38 -16.11 30.68
C GLN A 470 -19.30 -15.35 29.92
N TRP A 471 -18.98 -14.15 30.41
CA TRP A 471 -17.90 -13.33 29.87
C TRP A 471 -16.56 -13.76 30.48
N ASN A 472 -15.60 -14.04 29.62
CA ASN A 472 -14.25 -14.44 29.98
C ASN A 472 -13.27 -13.39 29.42
N SER A 473 -12.36 -12.89 30.26
CA SER A 473 -11.34 -11.94 29.83
C SER A 473 -10.25 -12.64 29.02
N LEU A 474 -9.89 -12.06 27.89
CA LEU A 474 -8.79 -12.48 27.03
C LEU A 474 -7.50 -11.78 27.45
N PHE A 475 -7.52 -10.45 27.40
CA PHE A 475 -6.40 -9.60 27.78
C PHE A 475 -6.90 -8.22 28.23
N SER A 476 -6.00 -7.41 28.80
CA SER A 476 -6.36 -6.11 29.35
C SER A 476 -5.26 -5.07 29.13
N TYR A 477 -5.70 -3.85 28.91
CA TYR A 477 -4.90 -2.64 28.82
C TYR A 477 -4.99 -1.85 30.12
N THR A 478 -3.85 -1.35 30.61
CA THR A 478 -3.79 -0.47 31.78
C THR A 478 -3.05 0.80 31.42
N ASP A 479 -3.77 1.91 31.45
CA ASP A 479 -3.28 3.27 31.19
C ASP A 479 -2.46 3.39 29.88
N VAL A 480 -2.95 2.78 28.79
CA VAL A 480 -2.26 2.79 27.49
C VAL A 480 -2.65 3.99 26.65
N VAL A 481 -1.74 4.38 25.76
CA VAL A 481 -1.99 5.31 24.66
C VAL A 481 -1.51 4.58 23.41
N HIS A 482 -2.42 4.17 22.53
CA HIS A 482 -2.00 3.55 21.26
C HIS A 482 -1.58 4.64 20.28
N GLU A 483 -0.90 4.25 19.21
CA GLU A 483 -0.54 5.14 18.11
C GLU A 483 -1.66 5.17 17.07
N GLN A 484 -1.85 6.29 16.39
CA GLN A 484 -2.92 6.41 15.39
C GLN A 484 -2.56 5.54 14.18
N GLY A 485 -3.51 4.74 13.69
CA GLY A 485 -3.29 3.86 12.54
C GLY A 485 -2.81 2.44 12.91
N ILE A 486 -2.35 2.21 14.15
CA ILE A 486 -1.71 0.94 14.53
C ILE A 486 -2.63 0.05 15.36
N LEU A 487 -2.91 -1.16 14.90
CA LEU A 487 -3.62 -2.17 15.69
C LEU A 487 -2.65 -2.92 16.62
N ASP A 488 -2.97 -2.99 17.91
CA ASP A 488 -2.33 -3.93 18.83
C ASP A 488 -2.99 -5.30 18.68
N ILE A 489 -2.27 -6.27 18.13
CA ILE A 489 -2.80 -7.57 17.69
C ILE A 489 -2.47 -8.65 18.71
N HIS A 490 -3.49 -9.37 19.16
CA HIS A 490 -3.39 -10.51 20.07
C HIS A 490 -3.79 -11.77 19.34
N GLU A 491 -2.82 -12.66 19.11
CA GLU A 491 -3.01 -13.94 18.43
C GLU A 491 -3.44 -15.07 19.40
N PHE A 492 -4.12 -16.08 18.86
CA PHE A 492 -4.60 -17.26 19.56
C PHE A 492 -4.15 -18.54 18.85
N ASP A 493 -3.35 -19.36 19.54
CA ASP A 493 -2.97 -20.71 19.11
C ASP A 493 -3.19 -21.73 20.25
N PRO A 494 -4.10 -22.72 20.09
CA PRO A 494 -5.03 -22.86 18.96
C PRO A 494 -6.04 -21.70 18.89
N GLY A 495 -6.61 -21.48 17.71
CA GLY A 495 -7.62 -20.43 17.47
C GLY A 495 -8.76 -20.42 18.49
N LEU A 496 -9.29 -19.23 18.74
CA LEU A 496 -10.32 -18.98 19.73
C LEU A 496 -11.71 -19.05 19.09
N GLN A 497 -12.56 -19.93 19.61
CA GLN A 497 -13.96 -20.07 19.19
C GLN A 497 -14.80 -18.96 19.82
N VAL A 498 -15.21 -17.96 19.03
CA VAL A 498 -15.99 -16.82 19.53
C VAL A 498 -17.24 -16.57 18.70
N ARG A 499 -18.30 -16.16 19.37
CA ARG A 499 -19.49 -15.56 18.75
C ARG A 499 -19.69 -14.10 19.17
N GLU A 500 -19.34 -13.79 20.42
CA GLU A 500 -19.41 -12.42 20.94
C GLU A 500 -18.04 -12.01 21.47
N VAL A 501 -17.53 -10.87 20.99
CA VAL A 501 -16.29 -10.24 21.43
C VAL A 501 -16.63 -8.84 21.93
N ARG A 502 -16.08 -8.46 23.09
CA ARG A 502 -16.36 -7.18 23.72
C ARG A 502 -15.07 -6.48 24.15
N VAL A 503 -14.98 -5.20 23.84
CA VAL A 503 -14.04 -4.28 24.49
C VAL A 503 -14.79 -3.52 25.57
N ARG A 504 -14.34 -3.62 26.82
CA ARG A 504 -14.91 -2.85 27.93
C ARG A 504 -13.89 -1.88 28.46
N ILE A 505 -14.16 -0.60 28.31
CA ILE A 505 -13.30 0.47 28.80
C ILE A 505 -13.47 0.60 30.32
N THR A 506 -12.38 0.43 31.05
CA THR A 506 -12.36 0.35 32.53
C THR A 506 -11.85 1.61 33.21
N LYS A 507 -11.18 2.49 32.46
CA LYS A 507 -10.70 3.79 32.94
C LYS A 507 -10.45 4.70 31.75
N VAL A 508 -10.91 5.95 31.79
CA VAL A 508 -10.63 6.92 30.73
C VAL A 508 -10.13 8.25 31.25
N SER A 509 -9.28 8.91 30.46
CA SER A 509 -8.95 10.32 30.59
C SER A 509 -9.71 11.13 29.52
N GLY A 510 -10.84 11.75 29.89
CA GLY A 510 -11.72 12.50 28.97
C GLY A 510 -12.91 11.66 28.48
N GLN A 511 -13.17 11.67 27.17
CA GLN A 511 -14.13 10.74 26.54
C GLN A 511 -13.46 9.39 26.25
N ALA A 512 -14.25 8.32 26.36
CA ALA A 512 -13.86 6.97 25.97
C ALA A 512 -13.78 6.87 24.45
N VAL A 513 -12.74 6.22 23.92
CA VAL A 513 -12.54 6.09 22.47
C VAL A 513 -11.98 4.73 22.11
N LEU A 514 -12.73 4.00 21.29
CA LEU A 514 -12.26 2.81 20.60
C LEU A 514 -12.07 3.20 19.14
N SER A 515 -10.82 3.31 18.69
CA SER A 515 -10.53 3.71 17.31
C SER A 515 -10.75 2.56 16.35
N GLU A 516 -10.38 1.33 16.72
CA GLU A 516 -10.63 0.16 15.88
C GLU A 516 -10.63 -1.13 16.73
N ILE A 517 -11.48 -2.08 16.34
CA ILE A 517 -11.42 -3.49 16.69
C ILE A 517 -11.47 -4.31 15.40
N ALA A 518 -10.44 -5.11 15.16
CA ALA A 518 -10.35 -6.03 14.03
C ALA A 518 -10.38 -7.48 14.51
N LEU A 519 -11.05 -8.37 13.77
CA LEU A 519 -11.02 -9.81 13.98
C LEU A 519 -10.32 -10.49 12.80
N TYR A 520 -9.47 -11.46 13.09
CA TYR A 520 -8.74 -12.27 12.11
C TYR A 520 -9.07 -13.74 12.39
N GLY A 521 -9.35 -14.54 11.37
CA GLY A 521 -9.88 -15.89 11.61
C GLY A 521 -10.40 -16.63 10.39
N GLU A 522 -11.13 -17.72 10.65
CA GLU A 522 -11.79 -18.62 9.68
C GLU A 522 -12.13 -17.89 8.36
N PRO A 523 -11.63 -18.43 7.24
CA PRO A 523 -11.13 -17.64 6.12
C PRO A 523 -12.20 -16.77 5.47
N ALA A 524 -11.73 -15.68 4.85
CA ALA A 524 -12.46 -15.02 3.78
C ALA A 524 -12.90 -16.08 2.76
N LEU A 525 -14.21 -16.19 2.57
CA LEU A 525 -14.83 -17.05 1.59
C LEU A 525 -14.21 -16.81 0.19
N ALA A 526 -13.57 -17.83 -0.38
CA ALA A 526 -13.04 -17.75 -1.74
C ALA A 526 -14.20 -17.91 -2.73
N GLN A 527 -14.56 -16.83 -3.44
CA GLN A 527 -15.57 -16.96 -4.49
C GLN A 527 -15.03 -17.83 -5.63
N ILE A 528 -15.76 -18.88 -5.98
CA ILE A 528 -15.47 -19.67 -7.18
C ILE A 528 -15.85 -18.83 -8.39
N ASP A 529 -14.91 -18.60 -9.32
CA ASP A 529 -15.17 -17.93 -10.60
C ASP A 529 -15.89 -18.90 -11.56
N LEU A 530 -17.20 -19.04 -11.36
CA LEU A 530 -18.05 -19.95 -12.12
C LEU A 530 -18.10 -19.59 -13.62
N LEU A 531 -18.08 -18.30 -13.96
CA LEU A 531 -18.11 -17.89 -15.35
C LEU A 531 -16.82 -18.29 -16.09
N SER A 532 -15.65 -18.08 -15.48
CA SER A 532 -14.39 -18.53 -16.06
C SER A 532 -14.33 -20.05 -16.20
N LEU A 533 -14.77 -20.79 -15.18
CA LEU A 533 -14.83 -22.26 -15.26
C LEU A 533 -15.79 -22.72 -16.37
N TYR A 534 -16.93 -22.06 -16.56
CA TYR A 534 -17.88 -22.39 -17.62
C TYR A 534 -17.29 -22.11 -19.00
N ASN A 535 -16.66 -20.94 -19.18
CA ASN A 535 -16.01 -20.54 -20.43
C ASN A 535 -14.85 -21.47 -20.82
N ASN A 536 -14.16 -22.04 -19.82
CA ASN A 536 -13.10 -23.03 -20.01
C ASN A 536 -13.63 -24.46 -20.20
N GLY A 537 -14.94 -24.67 -20.16
CA GLY A 537 -15.58 -25.99 -20.30
C GLY A 537 -15.36 -26.93 -19.11
N GLN A 538 -15.03 -26.37 -17.94
CA GLN A 538 -14.77 -27.14 -16.71
C GLN A 538 -16.06 -27.45 -15.95
N ILE A 539 -17.07 -26.59 -16.03
CA ILE A 539 -18.40 -26.78 -15.42
C ILE A 539 -19.50 -26.80 -16.47
N GLN A 540 -20.68 -27.31 -16.11
CA GLN A 540 -21.85 -27.37 -16.97
C GLN A 540 -23.07 -26.74 -16.30
N ILE A 541 -23.95 -26.16 -17.11
CA ILE A 541 -25.24 -25.61 -16.67
C ILE A 541 -26.34 -26.49 -17.27
N ASP A 542 -27.18 -27.06 -16.42
CA ASP A 542 -28.45 -27.71 -16.80
C ASP A 542 -29.61 -26.87 -16.26
N THR A 543 -30.40 -26.30 -17.16
CA THR A 543 -31.49 -25.38 -16.82
C THR A 543 -32.59 -25.39 -17.87
N ASP A 544 -33.84 -25.15 -17.46
CA ASP A 544 -34.95 -24.83 -18.35
C ASP A 544 -35.14 -23.31 -18.57
N MET A 545 -34.30 -22.47 -17.94
CA MET A 545 -34.28 -21.00 -18.01
C MET A 545 -33.50 -20.52 -19.25
N THR A 546 -34.00 -20.92 -20.42
CA THR A 546 -33.29 -20.81 -21.70
C THR A 546 -33.63 -19.55 -22.51
N TYR A 547 -34.39 -18.61 -21.95
CA TYR A 547 -34.72 -17.37 -22.66
C TYR A 547 -33.46 -16.52 -22.84
N THR A 548 -33.29 -15.97 -24.04
CA THR A 548 -32.14 -15.12 -24.38
C THR A 548 -32.61 -13.81 -25.00
N SER A 549 -32.10 -12.68 -24.50
CA SER A 549 -32.36 -11.37 -25.09
C SER A 549 -31.32 -10.33 -24.66
N GLY A 550 -30.58 -9.76 -25.62
CA GLY A 550 -29.57 -8.76 -25.31
C GLY A 550 -28.50 -9.30 -24.35
N ARG A 551 -28.67 -9.03 -23.05
CA ARG A 551 -27.79 -9.48 -21.97
C ARG A 551 -28.35 -10.67 -21.15
N VAL A 552 -29.65 -10.96 -21.25
CA VAL A 552 -30.30 -12.09 -20.58
C VAL A 552 -29.85 -13.40 -21.23
N GLY A 553 -29.44 -14.38 -20.44
CA GLY A 553 -29.02 -15.69 -20.93
C GLY A 553 -28.62 -16.67 -19.83
N VAL A 554 -28.31 -17.90 -20.22
CA VAL A 554 -28.04 -19.00 -19.28
C VAL A 554 -26.80 -18.77 -18.41
N THR A 555 -25.84 -17.95 -18.83
CA THR A 555 -24.64 -17.62 -18.03
C THR A 555 -24.85 -16.41 -17.12
N GLY A 556 -25.99 -15.73 -17.24
CA GLY A 556 -26.29 -14.52 -16.49
C GLY A 556 -26.03 -14.63 -14.99
N PRO A 557 -26.57 -15.66 -14.30
CA PRO A 557 -26.35 -15.84 -12.87
C PRO A 557 -24.90 -16.02 -12.41
N LEU A 558 -23.94 -16.17 -13.33
CA LEU A 558 -22.54 -16.44 -13.00
C LEU A 558 -21.63 -15.23 -13.25
N ASP A 559 -22.15 -14.16 -13.84
CA ASP A 559 -21.33 -13.08 -14.39
C ASP A 559 -20.93 -11.99 -13.37
N GLY A 560 -21.43 -12.09 -12.15
CA GLY A 560 -21.15 -11.15 -11.07
C GLY A 560 -22.03 -9.90 -11.09
N SER A 561 -22.93 -9.75 -12.07
CA SER A 561 -23.82 -8.61 -12.23
C SER A 561 -25.12 -8.81 -11.44
N LEU A 562 -25.39 -7.91 -10.49
CA LEU A 562 -26.71 -7.86 -9.83
C LEU A 562 -27.78 -7.13 -10.68
N ASN A 563 -27.43 -6.74 -11.91
CA ASN A 563 -28.36 -6.11 -12.81
C ASN A 563 -29.32 -7.16 -13.38
N TYR A 564 -30.61 -7.01 -13.08
CA TYR A 564 -31.68 -7.89 -13.55
C TYR A 564 -31.68 -8.22 -15.06
N TRP A 565 -31.14 -7.33 -15.90
CA TRP A 565 -31.03 -7.57 -17.34
C TRP A 565 -29.94 -8.58 -17.75
N ASP A 566 -29.10 -8.97 -16.81
CA ASP A 566 -28.00 -9.92 -16.97
C ASP A 566 -28.38 -11.28 -16.33
N SER A 567 -29.67 -11.57 -16.16
CA SER A 567 -30.17 -12.76 -15.47
C SER A 567 -30.39 -13.99 -16.37
N ALA A 568 -30.62 -15.16 -15.75
CA ALA A 568 -31.28 -16.29 -16.40
C ALA A 568 -32.79 -16.23 -16.14
N THR A 569 -33.59 -16.50 -17.17
CA THR A 569 -35.05 -16.53 -17.04
C THR A 569 -35.68 -17.54 -17.98
N ARG A 570 -36.89 -17.97 -17.64
CA ARG A 570 -37.75 -18.78 -18.50
C ARG A 570 -38.94 -17.94 -18.95
N ASN A 571 -39.04 -17.69 -20.26
CA ASN A 571 -40.24 -17.10 -20.85
C ASN A 571 -41.33 -18.18 -20.96
N SER A 572 -42.19 -18.27 -19.94
CA SER A 572 -43.29 -19.26 -19.86
C SER A 572 -44.66 -18.60 -19.86
N SER A 573 -45.61 -19.22 -20.55
CA SER A 573 -47.04 -18.85 -20.53
C SER A 573 -47.82 -19.40 -19.33
N THR A 574 -47.22 -20.29 -18.53
CA THR A 574 -47.77 -20.85 -17.28
C THR A 574 -46.63 -21.02 -16.26
N PRO A 575 -46.53 -20.21 -15.17
CA PRO A 575 -45.52 -20.44 -14.11
C PRO A 575 -46.12 -21.36 -13.02
N PRO A 576 -45.38 -22.25 -12.28
CA PRO A 576 -43.93 -22.65 -12.19
C PRO A 576 -43.75 -24.21 -12.27
N PRO A 577 -42.61 -24.92 -12.01
CA PRO A 577 -41.26 -24.51 -11.57
C PRO A 577 -40.25 -24.31 -12.71
N ALA A 578 -39.20 -23.55 -12.41
CA ALA A 578 -37.99 -23.46 -13.20
C ALA A 578 -36.80 -23.92 -12.35
N TYR A 579 -35.75 -24.40 -13.00
CA TYR A 579 -34.56 -24.86 -12.29
C TYR A 579 -33.30 -24.38 -12.98
N TYR A 580 -32.27 -24.15 -12.18
CA TYR A 580 -30.93 -23.82 -12.64
C TYR A 580 -29.93 -24.66 -11.86
N THR A 581 -29.25 -25.57 -12.54
CA THR A 581 -28.28 -26.49 -11.94
C THR A 581 -26.89 -26.21 -12.50
N VAL A 582 -25.92 -26.04 -11.61
CA VAL A 582 -24.49 -25.99 -11.94
C VAL A 582 -23.86 -27.33 -11.55
N GLU A 583 -23.23 -28.02 -12.50
CA GLU A 583 -22.33 -29.15 -12.26
C GLU A 583 -20.90 -28.66 -12.22
N LEU A 584 -20.26 -28.77 -11.06
CA LEU A 584 -18.87 -28.41 -10.80
C LEU A 584 -17.91 -29.48 -11.37
N ASP A 585 -16.68 -29.06 -11.62
CA ASP A 585 -15.59 -29.88 -12.15
C ASP A 585 -15.17 -31.02 -11.21
N ALA A 586 -15.36 -30.83 -9.91
CA ALA A 586 -15.12 -31.80 -8.85
C ALA A 586 -16.15 -31.63 -7.71
N VAL A 587 -16.13 -32.56 -6.75
CA VAL A 587 -16.77 -32.31 -5.44
C VAL A 587 -15.95 -31.22 -4.73
N ARG A 588 -16.63 -30.15 -4.32
CA ARG A 588 -16.07 -28.97 -3.67
C ARG A 588 -16.69 -28.79 -2.28
N GLU A 589 -15.92 -28.29 -1.33
CA GLU A 589 -16.36 -28.04 0.05
C GLU A 589 -16.85 -26.60 0.16
N LEU A 590 -18.16 -26.39 0.04
CA LEU A 590 -18.74 -25.05 0.00
C LEU A 590 -18.92 -24.49 1.41
N GLY A 591 -18.39 -23.30 1.70
CA GLY A 591 -18.59 -22.57 2.95
C GLY A 591 -19.79 -21.62 2.94
N ALA A 592 -20.20 -21.15 1.76
CA ALA A 592 -21.41 -20.36 1.60
C ALA A 592 -21.98 -20.41 0.17
N ILE A 593 -23.23 -20.00 0.05
CA ILE A 593 -23.90 -19.76 -1.23
C ILE A 593 -24.58 -18.41 -1.18
N ALA A 594 -24.42 -17.61 -2.22
CA ALA A 594 -25.13 -16.35 -2.35
C ALA A 594 -26.10 -16.35 -3.53
N ILE A 595 -27.29 -15.77 -3.33
CA ILE A 595 -28.38 -15.77 -4.30
C ILE A 595 -28.98 -14.38 -4.44
N ASN A 596 -29.18 -13.95 -5.68
CA ASN A 596 -30.09 -12.88 -6.02
C ASN A 596 -31.24 -13.46 -6.86
N LEU A 597 -32.45 -13.42 -6.32
CA LEU A 597 -33.68 -13.79 -7.01
C LEU A 597 -34.28 -12.56 -7.70
N LYS A 598 -35.60 -12.48 -7.80
CA LYS A 598 -36.28 -11.40 -8.51
C LYS A 598 -36.29 -10.04 -7.79
N PRO A 599 -36.23 -8.90 -8.53
CA PRO A 599 -36.23 -7.56 -7.96
C PRO A 599 -37.59 -7.06 -7.45
N ARG A 600 -37.58 -6.37 -6.30
CA ARG A 600 -38.56 -5.43 -5.68
C ARG A 600 -40.06 -5.79 -5.78
N GLU A 601 -40.63 -5.65 -6.96
CA GLU A 601 -42.09 -5.65 -7.17
C GLU A 601 -42.68 -7.07 -7.31
N TYR A 602 -41.84 -8.07 -7.56
CA TYR A 602 -42.28 -9.45 -7.82
C TYR A 602 -41.63 -10.43 -6.83
N ALA A 603 -42.46 -11.25 -6.20
CA ALA A 603 -42.00 -12.27 -5.25
C ALA A 603 -41.71 -13.63 -5.89
N GLU A 604 -40.73 -14.35 -5.34
CA GLU A 604 -40.42 -15.74 -5.67
C GLU A 604 -40.30 -16.64 -4.43
N ASP A 605 -40.69 -17.90 -4.59
CA ASP A 605 -40.38 -18.97 -3.65
C ASP A 605 -39.35 -19.88 -4.34
N ALA A 606 -38.25 -20.19 -3.67
CA ALA A 606 -37.17 -20.97 -4.24
C ALA A 606 -36.53 -21.90 -3.20
N ILE A 607 -35.99 -23.02 -3.67
CA ILE A 607 -35.23 -23.96 -2.85
C ILE A 607 -33.86 -24.11 -3.49
N VAL A 608 -32.80 -23.90 -2.70
CA VAL A 608 -31.43 -24.21 -3.11
C VAL A 608 -31.05 -25.55 -2.51
N SER A 609 -30.57 -26.48 -3.34
CA SER A 609 -30.18 -27.82 -2.92
C SER A 609 -28.79 -28.19 -3.44
N LEU A 610 -28.08 -29.00 -2.66
CA LEU A 610 -26.75 -29.53 -2.97
C LEU A 610 -26.82 -31.03 -3.25
N SER A 611 -25.91 -31.52 -4.09
CA SER A 611 -25.71 -32.95 -4.34
C SER A 611 -24.26 -33.26 -4.67
N VAL A 612 -23.77 -34.43 -4.25
CA VAL A 612 -22.45 -34.97 -4.65
C VAL A 612 -22.53 -35.90 -5.86
N ASP A 613 -23.70 -36.52 -6.09
CA ASP A 613 -23.89 -37.59 -7.08
C ASP A 613 -24.88 -37.21 -8.21
N GLY A 614 -25.53 -36.06 -8.11
CA GLY A 614 -26.52 -35.56 -9.07
C GLY A 614 -27.92 -36.17 -8.91
N THR A 615 -28.10 -37.11 -7.99
CA THR A 615 -29.35 -37.88 -7.78
C THR A 615 -29.96 -37.66 -6.41
N THR A 616 -29.13 -37.53 -5.37
CA THR A 616 -29.55 -37.30 -3.98
C THR A 616 -29.37 -35.82 -3.66
N TRP A 617 -30.47 -35.11 -3.39
CA TRP A 617 -30.47 -33.66 -3.20
C TRP A 617 -30.81 -33.29 -1.75
N THR A 618 -29.98 -32.43 -1.16
CA THR A 618 -30.15 -31.90 0.20
C THR A 618 -30.52 -30.42 0.12
N PRO A 619 -31.74 -30.01 0.52
CA PRO A 619 -32.12 -28.61 0.60
C PRO A 619 -31.28 -27.88 1.65
N VAL A 620 -30.71 -26.74 1.28
CA VAL A 620 -29.85 -25.94 2.14
C VAL A 620 -30.37 -24.51 2.37
N ILE A 621 -31.14 -23.96 1.42
CA ILE A 621 -31.78 -22.64 1.56
C ILE A 621 -33.22 -22.73 1.08
N SER A 622 -34.14 -22.06 1.77
CA SER A 622 -35.55 -21.96 1.38
C SER A 622 -36.03 -20.51 1.42
N TYR A 623 -36.50 -20.02 0.28
CA TYR A 623 -37.08 -18.71 0.12
C TYR A 623 -38.60 -18.81 0.02
N THR A 624 -39.32 -17.93 0.72
CA THR A 624 -40.78 -17.81 0.62
C THR A 624 -41.15 -16.35 0.51
N GLY A 625 -41.73 -15.97 -0.64
CA GLY A 625 -42.12 -14.60 -0.94
C GLY A 625 -40.95 -13.63 -1.08
N ALA A 626 -39.76 -14.12 -1.45
CA ALA A 626 -38.54 -13.34 -1.51
C ALA A 626 -38.59 -12.26 -2.59
N ARG A 627 -38.08 -11.06 -2.26
CA ARG A 627 -37.99 -9.88 -3.12
C ARG A 627 -36.60 -9.28 -2.92
N HIS A 628 -35.67 -9.55 -3.82
CA HIS A 628 -34.31 -9.00 -3.71
C HIS A 628 -34.24 -7.62 -4.39
N ASN A 629 -33.19 -6.85 -4.18
CA ASN A 629 -32.94 -5.63 -4.97
C ASN A 629 -31.81 -5.91 -5.98
N SER A 630 -31.69 -5.07 -7.00
CA SER A 630 -30.59 -5.16 -7.99
C SER A 630 -29.21 -4.78 -7.44
N ASP A 631 -29.11 -4.48 -6.15
CA ASP A 631 -27.89 -4.15 -5.40
C ASP A 631 -27.73 -5.01 -4.13
N TYR A 632 -28.61 -6.00 -3.93
CA TYR A 632 -28.64 -6.83 -2.73
C TYR A 632 -28.40 -8.30 -3.04
N LEU A 633 -27.35 -8.90 -2.49
CA LEU A 633 -27.06 -10.32 -2.65
C LEU A 633 -27.28 -11.02 -1.31
N ASP A 634 -28.15 -12.05 -1.27
CA ASP A 634 -28.41 -12.80 -0.04
C ASP A 634 -27.37 -13.89 0.13
N ILE A 635 -26.48 -13.75 1.12
CA ILE A 635 -25.38 -14.69 1.35
C ILE A 635 -25.75 -15.61 2.53
N HIS A 636 -25.88 -16.90 2.23
CA HIS A 636 -26.13 -17.94 3.23
C HIS A 636 -24.84 -18.69 3.57
N HIS A 637 -24.34 -18.47 4.77
CA HIS A 637 -23.17 -19.18 5.31
C HIS A 637 -23.60 -20.53 5.90
N PHE A 638 -22.79 -21.56 5.67
CA PHE A 638 -22.99 -22.84 6.34
C PHE A 638 -22.28 -22.87 7.68
N ASP A 639 -22.85 -23.59 8.64
CA ASP A 639 -22.22 -23.83 9.95
C ASP A 639 -21.00 -24.75 9.81
N THR A 640 -21.01 -25.65 8.81
CA THR A 640 -19.89 -26.49 8.39
C THR A 640 -19.87 -26.53 6.87
N VAL A 641 -18.70 -26.64 6.25
CA VAL A 641 -18.60 -26.83 4.79
C VAL A 641 -19.52 -27.96 4.30
N GLN A 642 -20.12 -27.73 3.15
CA GLN A 642 -21.04 -28.66 2.51
C GLN A 642 -20.40 -29.23 1.24
N PRO A 643 -20.14 -30.55 1.17
CA PRO A 643 -19.61 -31.16 -0.03
C PRO A 643 -20.67 -31.12 -1.14
N ALA A 644 -20.32 -30.53 -2.27
CA ALA A 644 -21.19 -30.44 -3.42
C ALA A 644 -20.41 -30.59 -4.72
N LYS A 645 -20.93 -31.43 -5.62
CA LYS A 645 -20.58 -31.39 -7.04
C LYS A 645 -21.66 -30.69 -7.87
N TYR A 646 -22.90 -30.68 -7.37
CA TYR A 646 -24.03 -30.07 -8.05
C TYR A 646 -24.73 -29.10 -7.11
N VAL A 647 -25.03 -27.90 -7.62
CA VAL A 647 -25.84 -26.89 -6.94
C VAL A 647 -27.06 -26.60 -7.78
N LYS A 648 -28.25 -26.71 -7.19
CA LYS A 648 -29.52 -26.48 -7.89
C LYS A 648 -30.35 -25.42 -7.20
N VAL A 649 -30.82 -24.44 -7.96
CA VAL A 649 -31.85 -23.48 -7.55
C VAL A 649 -33.15 -23.86 -8.23
N GLU A 650 -34.17 -24.22 -7.45
CA GLU A 650 -35.52 -24.53 -7.94
C GLU A 650 -36.46 -23.38 -7.57
N ILE A 651 -36.90 -22.60 -8.56
CA ILE A 651 -37.91 -21.57 -8.38
C ILE A 651 -39.28 -22.27 -8.41
N THR A 652 -39.82 -22.50 -7.22
CA THR A 652 -41.06 -23.26 -7.00
C THR A 652 -42.31 -22.41 -7.17
N ARG A 653 -42.19 -21.08 -7.05
CA ARG A 653 -43.23 -20.08 -7.35
C ARG A 653 -42.58 -18.78 -7.82
N SER A 654 -43.19 -18.10 -8.80
CA SER A 654 -42.76 -16.76 -9.22
C SER A 654 -43.96 -15.88 -9.62
N GLU A 655 -43.95 -14.63 -9.19
CA GLU A 655 -44.85 -13.59 -9.70
C GLU A 655 -44.36 -13.12 -11.07
N GLY A 656 -44.87 -13.69 -12.17
CA GLY A 656 -44.41 -13.43 -13.53
C GLY A 656 -43.44 -14.50 -14.02
N TRP A 657 -42.44 -14.13 -14.84
CA TRP A 657 -41.42 -15.09 -15.28
C TRP A 657 -40.45 -15.41 -14.15
N PRO A 658 -40.07 -16.69 -13.95
CA PRO A 658 -39.04 -17.04 -12.98
C PRO A 658 -37.69 -16.48 -13.39
N VAL A 659 -36.96 -15.90 -12.45
CA VAL A 659 -35.66 -15.25 -12.69
C VAL A 659 -34.67 -15.65 -11.62
N LEU A 660 -33.51 -16.14 -12.06
CA LEU A 660 -32.34 -16.21 -11.22
C LEU A 660 -31.42 -15.09 -11.68
N ASN A 661 -31.22 -14.09 -10.83
CA ASN A 661 -30.42 -12.93 -11.17
C ASN A 661 -28.93 -13.23 -10.97
N GLU A 662 -28.56 -13.78 -9.80
CA GLU A 662 -27.17 -14.10 -9.46
C GLU A 662 -27.09 -15.35 -8.58
N LEU A 663 -26.05 -16.17 -8.80
CA LEU A 663 -25.65 -17.31 -7.98
C LEU A 663 -24.13 -17.28 -7.79
N ARG A 664 -23.68 -17.19 -6.54
CA ARG A 664 -22.25 -17.31 -6.19
C ARG A 664 -22.04 -18.46 -5.22
N LEU A 665 -20.92 -19.14 -5.41
CA LEU A 665 -20.48 -20.24 -4.55
C LEU A 665 -19.14 -19.87 -3.95
N TYR A 666 -18.96 -20.24 -2.70
CA TYR A 666 -17.76 -19.91 -1.96
C TYR A 666 -17.17 -21.16 -1.31
N GLU A 667 -15.87 -21.35 -1.44
CA GLU A 667 -15.09 -22.34 -0.70
C GLU A 667 -14.48 -21.68 0.55
N GLU A 668 -14.29 -22.46 1.61
CA GLU A 668 -13.36 -22.07 2.67
C GLU A 668 -11.93 -22.23 2.14
N TYR A 669 -11.06 -21.25 2.43
CA TYR A 669 -9.65 -21.24 2.00
C TYR A 669 -8.79 -22.24 2.79
#